data_AF-A0A534PGI8-F1
#
_entry.id   AF-A0A534PGI8-F1
#
_cell.length_a   1.000
_cell.length_b   1.000
_cell.length_c   1.000
_cell.angle_alpha   90.00
_cell.angle_beta   90.00
_cell.angle_gamma   90.00
#
_symmetry.space_group_name_H-M   'P 1'
#
loop_
_entity.id
_entity.type
_entity.pdbx_description
1 polymer ?
#
loop_
_entity_poly.entity_id
_entity_poly.type
_entity_poly.pdbx_seq_one_letter_code
_entity_poly.pdbx_strand_id
1 'polypeptide(L)'
;MADGDLLLKTGSVLAGGSFSADSDGDIVLGDANGTVIDASSEAVELRADLDQDGTGALREAPGAVIDLTPANATDPATRLTLIASEGIGTSGAPIAIRGGGELSALNAPLKDDGDPTTTDVFISNPDAHSGVFVTNTGSGDLTLANGRNQFGIQVTAGDGDIEITNDAGDLLVQTAVQTKPIPTPIPGGDPIDNGPGGDITFTVNPGNQVVLDPRLLVSRSSLVSIASGRKQTYEGDVELARNIAIAANGGVAVVGALDSQDAATPRSLTATIADGTAFAVRDGAGAQRPLSALTLSSTLVGTDDGPLVLDTPTVVTSGSQTYRADLSLAQQTSLTGGAVEFGGEKTSAAAGVAVNAADEVLFSAAGDQSVVATAGNLIFAGRASVPIDASIAKPTGNLTLTSREGSLILGDREKLSAGGSLALAGRNTVRFTDLSALDIAVTSPDIQIFSRESGPVVLPDRAVFTDGGTDVLANTVSFSSAPVAVGSGPAPRIATLSGAAQNAGAIPVTRLPAPVSLSSIANGSRAFDLAIPSVDPGHETQEIATRALVPPLAPQASGDQAVPGEPVSSEEVVAFLACAPLGEEFAPTGCGETVQPAYGSALDTERAVEVARAYRTLLGDTPPEMAGREALARAAADPKAEIGSASSPAGRDYLTEVARVLGQVRLLGLGDGYREVRADLLAAVARAIGSPQLDAARLGAAVDARAMGMPI
;
A
#
# COMPACT_ATOMS: atom_id res chain seq x y z
N MET A 1 -31.86 10.30 35.65
CA MET A 1 -32.67 10.78 36.81
C MET A 1 -33.61 11.81 36.25
N ALA A 2 -33.53 13.12 36.52
CA ALA A 2 -33.74 14.08 35.43
C ALA A 2 -32.33 14.48 35.04
N ASP A 3 -31.94 14.24 33.80
CA ASP A 3 -30.53 14.41 33.39
C ASP A 3 -30.25 15.90 33.44
N GLY A 4 -29.33 16.26 34.33
CA GLY A 4 -29.12 17.64 34.72
C GLY A 4 -28.17 18.30 33.74
N ASP A 5 -28.68 19.14 32.84
CA ASP A 5 -27.81 19.94 31.97
C ASP A 5 -26.89 20.86 32.80
N LEU A 6 -25.61 20.86 32.48
CA LEU A 6 -24.60 21.73 33.07
C LEU A 6 -24.32 22.93 32.15
N LEU A 7 -24.73 24.12 32.59
CA LEU A 7 -24.38 25.38 31.91
C LEU A 7 -23.09 25.97 32.49
N LEU A 8 -22.01 26.00 31.69
CA LEU A 8 -20.79 26.75 31.98
C LEU A 8 -20.93 28.16 31.42
N LYS A 9 -21.24 29.15 32.25
CA LYS A 9 -21.50 30.53 31.78
C LYS A 9 -20.25 31.22 31.25
N THR A 10 -20.45 32.25 30.44
CA THR A 10 -19.34 33.08 29.94
C THR A 10 -18.64 33.79 31.11
N GLY A 11 -17.30 33.73 31.14
CA GLY A 11 -16.44 34.26 32.21
C GLY A 11 -16.45 33.46 33.50
N SER A 12 -17.00 32.24 33.51
CA SER A 12 -17.23 31.46 34.73
C SER A 12 -15.98 30.74 35.26
N VAL A 13 -15.02 30.42 34.40
CA VAL A 13 -13.85 29.61 34.78
C VAL A 13 -12.56 30.34 34.43
N LEU A 14 -11.81 30.72 35.46
CA LEU A 14 -10.39 31.08 35.38
C LEU A 14 -9.59 29.93 35.99
N ALA A 15 -9.01 29.07 35.16
CA ALA A 15 -8.22 27.94 35.64
C ALA A 15 -6.73 28.31 35.63
N GLY A 16 -6.07 28.16 36.78
CA GLY A 16 -4.61 28.22 36.90
C GLY A 16 -3.96 26.83 37.01
N GLY A 17 -4.74 25.75 36.83
CA GLY A 17 -4.31 24.34 36.84
C GLY A 17 -5.16 23.46 35.91
N SER A 18 -5.53 22.25 36.33
CA SER A 18 -6.48 21.42 35.57
C SER A 18 -7.93 21.76 35.90
N PHE A 19 -8.81 21.84 34.90
CA PHE A 19 -10.26 21.95 35.06
C PHE A 19 -10.96 20.71 34.52
N SER A 20 -11.94 20.18 35.26
CA SER A 20 -12.78 19.07 34.83
C SER A 20 -14.24 19.40 35.11
N ALA A 21 -15.13 19.12 34.15
CA ALA A 21 -16.57 19.21 34.33
C ALA A 21 -17.23 17.94 33.81
N ASP A 22 -18.03 17.32 34.67
CA ASP A 22 -18.76 16.09 34.38
C ASP A 22 -20.27 16.37 34.50
N SER A 23 -21.06 15.82 33.58
CA SER A 23 -22.51 15.96 33.50
C SER A 23 -23.14 14.62 33.13
N ASP A 24 -24.25 14.28 33.78
CA ASP A 24 -25.10 13.15 33.36
C ASP A 24 -25.90 13.54 32.10
N GLY A 25 -26.19 14.83 31.89
CA GLY A 25 -26.86 15.35 30.69
C GLY A 25 -25.92 16.17 29.78
N ASP A 26 -26.47 17.20 29.12
CA ASP A 26 -25.66 18.09 28.25
C ASP A 26 -24.67 18.94 29.06
N ILE A 27 -23.55 19.31 28.44
CA ILE A 27 -22.75 20.48 28.87
C ILE A 27 -22.91 21.57 27.82
N VAL A 28 -23.44 22.72 28.24
CA VAL A 28 -23.59 23.91 27.39
C VAL A 28 -22.51 24.92 27.76
N LEU A 29 -21.69 25.29 26.79
CA LEU A 29 -20.62 26.27 26.89
C LEU A 29 -21.13 27.66 26.54
N GLY A 30 -21.15 28.54 27.53
CA GLY A 30 -21.53 29.94 27.42
C GLY A 30 -23.04 30.19 27.49
N ASP A 31 -23.41 31.42 27.85
CA ASP A 31 -24.77 31.96 27.75
C ASP A 31 -24.84 33.25 26.90
N ALA A 32 -23.68 33.73 26.44
CA ALA A 32 -23.48 34.86 25.55
C ALA A 32 -22.06 34.81 24.93
N ASN A 33 -21.78 35.67 23.95
CA ASN A 33 -20.45 35.79 23.37
C ASN A 33 -19.36 36.03 24.43
N GLY A 34 -18.23 35.31 24.33
CA GLY A 34 -17.04 35.54 25.13
C GLY A 34 -16.35 34.27 25.61
N THR A 35 -15.26 34.42 26.35
CA THR A 35 -14.50 33.30 26.92
C THR A 35 -15.28 32.63 28.04
N VAL A 36 -15.53 31.34 27.94
CA VAL A 36 -16.20 30.53 28.97
C VAL A 36 -15.18 30.00 29.97
N ILE A 37 -14.11 29.44 29.42
CA ILE A 37 -12.98 28.87 30.15
C ILE A 37 -11.74 29.61 29.67
N ASP A 38 -11.10 30.33 30.57
CA ASP A 38 -9.75 30.85 30.39
C ASP A 38 -8.81 29.87 31.09
N ALA A 39 -8.30 28.93 30.32
CA ALA A 39 -7.37 27.92 30.79
C ALA A 39 -5.96 28.38 30.45
N SER A 40 -5.41 29.23 31.31
CA SER A 40 -4.01 29.63 31.23
C SER A 40 -3.04 28.52 31.67
N SER A 41 -3.49 27.25 31.71
CA SER A 41 -2.87 26.16 32.46
C SER A 41 -3.22 24.75 31.95
N GLU A 42 -2.43 23.78 32.40
CA GLU A 42 -2.17 22.43 31.85
C GLU A 42 -3.28 21.62 31.16
N ALA A 43 -4.53 21.59 31.66
CA ALA A 43 -5.56 20.71 31.08
C ALA A 43 -7.02 21.11 31.36
N VAL A 44 -7.90 20.91 30.38
CA VAL A 44 -9.36 21.05 30.44
C VAL A 44 -9.98 19.72 30.02
N GLU A 45 -10.89 19.17 30.83
CA GLU A 45 -11.62 17.93 30.54
C GLU A 45 -13.13 18.18 30.70
N LEU A 46 -13.90 17.91 29.66
CA LEU A 46 -15.36 18.06 29.64
C LEU A 46 -15.99 16.72 29.28
N ARG A 47 -16.89 16.22 30.14
CA ARG A 47 -17.51 14.89 29.99
C ARG A 47 -19.03 15.00 30.15
N ALA A 48 -19.75 14.87 29.05
CA ALA A 48 -21.19 14.65 29.04
C ALA A 48 -21.50 13.14 29.01
N ASP A 49 -22.71 12.76 29.39
CA ASP A 49 -23.18 11.36 29.50
C ASP A 49 -22.34 10.51 30.49
N LEU A 50 -22.20 10.96 31.73
CA LEU A 50 -21.44 10.22 32.74
C LEU A 50 -22.13 8.92 33.18
N ASP A 51 -23.47 8.88 33.18
CA ASP A 51 -24.26 7.69 33.51
C ASP A 51 -24.43 6.73 32.32
N GLN A 52 -23.93 7.10 31.14
CA GLN A 52 -23.82 6.27 29.94
C GLN A 52 -25.18 5.82 29.40
N ASP A 53 -26.19 6.66 29.53
CA ASP A 53 -27.53 6.38 29.03
C ASP A 53 -27.72 6.77 27.56
N GLY A 54 -26.66 7.30 26.94
CA GLY A 54 -26.63 7.75 25.56
C GLY A 54 -27.16 9.16 25.36
N THR A 55 -27.51 9.86 26.43
CA THR A 55 -27.90 11.27 26.41
C THR A 55 -26.78 12.13 26.97
N GLY A 56 -26.45 13.23 26.28
CA GLY A 56 -25.37 14.11 26.69
C GLY A 56 -24.51 14.55 25.52
N ALA A 57 -24.68 15.80 25.13
CA ALA A 57 -23.89 16.51 24.14
C ALA A 57 -23.00 17.58 24.80
N LEU A 58 -21.89 17.89 24.13
CA LEU A 58 -21.17 19.15 24.36
C LEU A 58 -21.64 20.16 23.31
N ARG A 59 -22.28 21.24 23.77
CA ARG A 59 -22.86 22.27 22.89
C ARG A 59 -22.26 23.64 23.20
N GLU A 60 -22.06 24.45 22.17
CA GLU A 60 -21.65 25.84 22.33
C GLU A 60 -22.85 26.78 22.13
N ALA A 61 -23.03 27.74 23.04
CA ALA A 61 -23.86 28.91 22.76
C ALA A 61 -23.13 29.83 21.78
N PRO A 62 -23.80 30.45 20.80
CA PRO A 62 -23.13 31.22 19.75
C PRO A 62 -22.09 32.21 20.28
N GLY A 63 -20.83 32.05 19.85
CA GLY A 63 -19.73 32.97 20.15
C GLY A 63 -19.06 32.72 21.51
N ALA A 64 -19.32 31.58 22.14
CA ALA A 64 -18.65 31.17 23.36
C ALA A 64 -17.31 30.49 23.00
N VAL A 65 -16.25 30.75 23.76
CA VAL A 65 -14.90 30.25 23.40
C VAL A 65 -14.21 29.62 24.60
N ILE A 66 -13.54 28.49 24.37
CA ILE A 66 -12.54 27.95 25.29
C ILE A 66 -11.18 28.56 24.92
N ASP A 67 -10.61 29.38 25.78
CA ASP A 67 -9.29 29.98 25.59
C ASP A 67 -8.22 29.08 26.21
N LEU A 68 -7.41 28.47 25.35
CA LEU A 68 -6.26 27.62 25.66
C LEU A 68 -4.94 28.38 25.55
N THR A 69 -4.97 29.70 25.31
CA THR A 69 -3.77 30.51 25.16
C THR A 69 -2.89 30.39 26.41
N PRO A 70 -1.65 29.89 26.29
CA PRO A 70 -0.80 29.72 27.46
C PRO A 70 -0.45 31.09 28.06
N ALA A 71 -0.36 31.16 29.39
CA ALA A 71 0.02 32.40 30.08
C ALA A 71 1.41 32.90 29.63
N ASN A 72 2.34 31.98 29.35
CA ASN A 72 3.65 32.25 28.77
C ASN A 72 3.93 31.32 27.59
N ALA A 73 4.64 31.81 26.58
CA ALA A 73 5.03 31.02 25.40
C ALA A 73 5.92 29.79 25.72
N THR A 74 6.44 29.68 26.95
CA THR A 74 7.24 28.55 27.42
C THR A 74 6.44 27.51 28.20
N ASP A 75 5.17 27.78 28.51
CA ASP A 75 4.33 26.85 29.24
C ASP A 75 4.00 25.65 28.35
N PRO A 76 3.84 24.43 28.92
CA PRO A 76 3.46 23.27 28.15
C PRO A 76 2.12 23.53 27.43
N ALA A 77 1.96 22.94 26.25
CA ALA A 77 0.73 23.04 25.48
C ALA A 77 -0.47 22.64 26.35
N THR A 78 -1.45 23.54 26.45
CA THR A 78 -2.71 23.28 27.16
C THR A 78 -3.43 22.13 26.47
N ARG A 79 -3.87 21.13 27.25
CA ARG A 79 -4.62 19.99 26.73
C ARG A 79 -6.12 20.17 26.90
N LEU A 80 -6.91 19.95 25.86
CA LEU A 80 -8.36 19.88 25.88
C LEU A 80 -8.82 18.45 25.60
N THR A 81 -9.62 17.89 26.50
CA THR A 81 -10.25 16.56 26.37
C THR A 81 -11.76 16.73 26.38
N LEU A 82 -12.43 16.25 25.33
CA LEU A 82 -13.88 16.34 25.15
C LEU A 82 -14.47 14.93 25.06
N ILE A 83 -15.48 14.62 25.86
CA ILE A 83 -16.16 13.32 25.85
C ILE A 83 -17.68 13.54 25.88
N ALA A 84 -18.39 12.88 24.96
CA ALA A 84 -19.85 12.94 24.87
C ALA A 84 -20.40 11.69 24.17
N SER A 85 -21.71 11.49 24.21
CA SER A 85 -22.41 10.42 23.46
C SER A 85 -23.33 10.97 22.39
N GLU A 86 -23.98 12.10 22.64
CA GLU A 86 -24.90 12.75 21.69
C GLU A 86 -24.19 13.83 20.82
N GLY A 87 -22.86 13.87 20.84
CA GLY A 87 -22.03 14.72 19.97
C GLY A 87 -21.23 15.80 20.67
N ILE A 88 -20.20 16.26 19.97
CA ILE A 88 -19.31 17.34 20.39
C ILE A 88 -19.38 18.43 19.32
N GLY A 89 -20.18 19.48 19.57
CA GLY A 89 -20.49 20.50 18.57
C GLY A 89 -21.30 19.96 17.38
N THR A 90 -21.48 20.79 16.37
CA THR A 90 -22.11 20.45 15.08
C THR A 90 -21.43 21.19 13.93
N SER A 91 -21.58 20.77 12.67
CA SER A 91 -20.99 21.49 11.52
C SER A 91 -21.43 22.97 11.42
N GLY A 92 -22.65 23.30 11.89
CA GLY A 92 -23.13 24.68 11.92
C GLY A 92 -22.79 25.46 13.21
N ALA A 93 -22.30 24.78 14.24
CA ALA A 93 -21.94 25.33 15.54
C ALA A 93 -20.85 24.43 16.18
N PRO A 94 -19.60 24.48 15.66
CA PRO A 94 -18.48 23.72 16.20
C PRO A 94 -18.11 24.27 17.58
N ILE A 95 -17.41 23.48 18.40
CA ILE A 95 -16.81 24.00 19.64
C ILE A 95 -15.66 24.93 19.27
N ALA A 96 -15.81 26.22 19.53
CA ALA A 96 -14.79 27.22 19.29
C ALA A 96 -13.73 27.21 20.39
N ILE A 97 -12.48 27.07 19.97
CA ILE A 97 -11.30 27.23 20.82
C ILE A 97 -10.44 28.39 20.32
N ARG A 98 -9.63 28.92 21.23
CA ARG A 98 -8.60 29.92 20.93
C ARG A 98 -7.30 29.50 21.57
N GLY A 99 -6.20 29.66 20.84
CA GLY A 99 -4.89 29.29 21.33
C GLY A 99 -4.53 27.89 20.84
N GLY A 100 -3.26 27.69 20.51
CA GLY A 100 -2.72 26.38 20.19
C GLY A 100 -2.78 25.44 21.40
N GLY A 101 -2.54 24.16 21.19
CA GLY A 101 -2.64 23.18 22.27
C GLY A 101 -2.75 21.75 21.78
N GLU A 102 -3.07 20.85 22.72
CA GLU A 102 -3.39 19.46 22.44
C GLU A 102 -4.91 19.23 22.52
N LEU A 103 -5.49 18.56 21.53
CA LEU A 103 -6.90 18.18 21.50
C LEU A 103 -7.04 16.66 21.48
N SER A 104 -7.92 16.15 22.34
CA SER A 104 -8.48 14.79 22.28
C SER A 104 -9.99 14.87 22.40
N ALA A 105 -10.70 14.05 21.63
CA ALA A 105 -12.16 14.06 21.61
C ALA A 105 -12.71 12.65 21.34
N LEU A 106 -13.70 12.26 22.13
CA LEU A 106 -14.38 10.97 22.01
C LEU A 106 -15.89 11.22 21.98
N ASN A 107 -16.50 10.97 20.82
CA ASN A 107 -17.94 10.82 20.71
C ASN A 107 -18.27 9.32 20.71
N ALA A 108 -19.00 8.86 21.72
CA ALA A 108 -19.35 7.45 21.89
C ALA A 108 -20.87 7.25 21.92
N PRO A 109 -21.57 7.28 20.77
CA PRO A 109 -23.02 7.19 20.75
C PRO A 109 -23.53 5.86 21.30
N LEU A 110 -24.43 5.94 22.28
CA LEU A 110 -25.05 4.79 22.91
C LEU A 110 -26.56 4.77 22.65
N LYS A 111 -27.16 3.59 22.73
CA LYS A 111 -28.61 3.38 22.79
C LYS A 111 -28.93 2.25 23.74
N ASP A 112 -30.14 2.28 24.30
CA ASP A 112 -30.73 1.16 25.04
C ASP A 112 -30.66 -0.12 24.17
N ASP A 113 -30.22 -1.24 24.76
CA ASP A 113 -30.12 -2.53 24.07
C ASP A 113 -31.51 -3.08 23.65
N GLY A 114 -32.58 -2.48 24.17
CA GLY A 114 -33.97 -2.80 23.86
C GLY A 114 -34.44 -4.12 24.44
N ASP A 115 -33.61 -4.82 25.21
CA ASP A 115 -33.98 -6.06 25.88
C ASP A 115 -34.65 -5.71 27.23
N PRO A 116 -35.96 -5.99 27.38
CA PRO A 116 -36.70 -5.64 28.60
C PRO A 116 -36.20 -6.41 29.85
N THR A 117 -35.29 -7.38 29.69
CA THR A 117 -34.69 -8.15 30.78
C THR A 117 -33.37 -7.56 31.28
N THR A 118 -32.76 -6.65 30.52
CA THR A 118 -31.52 -5.95 30.84
C THR A 118 -31.81 -4.45 30.99
N THR A 119 -32.32 -4.06 32.17
CA THR A 119 -32.40 -2.64 32.49
C THR A 119 -31.00 -2.04 32.61
N ASP A 120 -30.81 -0.86 32.03
CA ASP A 120 -29.57 -0.07 32.11
C ASP A 120 -28.37 -0.69 31.37
N VAL A 121 -28.62 -1.48 30.32
CA VAL A 121 -27.58 -1.94 29.41
C VAL A 121 -27.64 -1.11 28.12
N PHE A 122 -26.56 -0.37 27.89
CA PHE A 122 -26.41 0.47 26.72
C PHE A 122 -25.36 -0.13 25.78
N ILE A 123 -25.69 -0.12 24.49
CA ILE A 123 -24.84 -0.61 23.41
C ILE A 123 -24.50 0.54 22.45
N SER A 124 -23.46 0.36 21.66
CA SER A 124 -23.15 1.26 20.54
C SER A 124 -24.38 1.51 19.68
N ASN A 125 -24.61 2.78 19.31
CA ASN A 125 -25.69 3.16 18.42
C ASN A 125 -25.20 3.27 16.95
N PRO A 126 -25.37 2.22 16.12
CA PRO A 126 -24.95 2.25 14.71
C PRO A 126 -25.73 3.23 13.83
N ASP A 127 -26.83 3.77 14.33
CA ASP A 127 -27.71 4.71 13.62
C ASP A 127 -27.46 6.16 14.04
N ALA A 128 -26.47 6.42 14.89
CA ALA A 128 -26.16 7.76 15.37
C ALA A 128 -25.52 8.64 14.29
N HIS A 129 -25.91 9.92 14.27
CA HIS A 129 -25.36 10.94 13.36
C HIS A 129 -24.45 11.95 14.08
N SER A 130 -24.25 11.80 15.39
CA SER A 130 -23.46 12.72 16.21
C SER A 130 -21.97 12.57 15.92
N GLY A 131 -21.25 13.70 15.88
CA GLY A 131 -19.84 13.75 15.47
C GLY A 131 -18.98 14.61 16.39
N VAL A 132 -17.79 14.97 15.91
CA VAL A 132 -16.84 15.87 16.58
C VAL A 132 -16.55 17.06 15.68
N PHE A 133 -16.92 18.26 16.13
CA PHE A 133 -16.78 19.50 15.38
C PHE A 133 -16.05 20.53 16.25
N VAL A 134 -14.82 20.88 15.88
CA VAL A 134 -13.97 21.81 16.65
C VAL A 134 -13.29 22.80 15.71
N THR A 135 -13.27 24.08 16.08
CA THR A 135 -12.61 25.14 15.31
C THR A 135 -11.70 25.96 16.22
N ASN A 136 -10.41 26.01 15.88
CA ASN A 136 -9.48 26.96 16.48
C ASN A 136 -9.44 28.26 15.66
N THR A 137 -10.01 29.32 16.20
CA THR A 137 -10.09 30.66 15.56
C THR A 137 -8.99 31.62 16.04
N GLY A 138 -8.06 31.12 16.87
CA GLY A 138 -7.12 31.91 17.65
C GLY A 138 -5.75 32.10 17.01
N SER A 139 -4.70 31.82 17.80
CA SER A 139 -3.30 31.84 17.39
C SER A 139 -2.63 30.50 17.70
N GLY A 140 -1.71 30.04 16.86
CA GLY A 140 -0.84 28.90 17.15
C GLY A 140 -1.33 27.57 16.57
N ASP A 141 -0.46 26.58 16.65
CA ASP A 141 -0.68 25.25 16.09
C ASP A 141 -1.61 24.42 16.98
N LEU A 142 -2.48 23.64 16.36
CA LEU A 142 -3.35 22.70 17.05
C LEU A 142 -2.80 21.28 16.85
N THR A 143 -2.52 20.59 17.94
CA THR A 143 -2.06 19.20 17.92
C THR A 143 -3.19 18.27 18.31
N LEU A 144 -3.55 17.33 17.44
CA LEU A 144 -4.41 16.20 17.80
C LEU A 144 -3.54 15.17 18.52
N ALA A 145 -3.81 14.94 19.80
CA ALA A 145 -3.00 14.12 20.67
C ALA A 145 -3.85 13.08 21.41
N ASN A 146 -3.18 12.11 22.02
CA ASN A 146 -3.86 11.15 22.88
C ASN A 146 -4.33 11.83 24.17
N GLY A 147 -5.60 11.64 24.50
CA GLY A 147 -6.12 11.93 25.82
C GLY A 147 -5.50 11.03 26.89
N ARG A 148 -5.76 11.32 28.17
CA ARG A 148 -5.31 10.48 29.30
C ARG A 148 -5.82 9.04 29.20
N ASN A 149 -6.98 8.87 28.58
CA ASN A 149 -7.63 7.57 28.36
C ASN A 149 -7.11 6.86 27.09
N GLN A 150 -6.03 7.36 26.48
CA GLN A 150 -5.36 6.82 25.29
C GLN A 150 -6.18 6.86 23.99
N PHE A 151 -7.32 7.55 23.99
CA PHE A 151 -8.08 7.82 22.77
C PHE A 151 -7.54 9.06 22.07
N GLY A 152 -7.52 9.03 20.74
CA GLY A 152 -7.20 10.18 19.90
C GLY A 152 -8.41 11.06 19.66
N ILE A 153 -8.81 11.20 18.39
CA ILE A 153 -10.09 11.78 17.99
C ILE A 153 -10.97 10.66 17.41
N GLN A 154 -12.12 10.38 18.01
CA GLN A 154 -12.90 9.22 17.64
C GLN A 154 -14.42 9.45 17.68
N VAL A 155 -15.11 8.86 16.70
CA VAL A 155 -16.55 8.56 16.73
C VAL A 155 -16.68 7.04 16.74
N THR A 156 -17.19 6.45 17.84
CA THR A 156 -17.12 4.98 18.03
C THR A 156 -18.25 4.20 17.34
N ALA A 157 -19.34 4.87 16.99
CA ALA A 157 -20.51 4.26 16.36
C ALA A 157 -21.27 5.28 15.50
N GLY A 158 -22.08 4.78 14.57
CA GLY A 158 -22.91 5.61 13.71
C GLY A 158 -22.23 6.01 12.41
N ASP A 159 -22.68 7.12 11.85
CA ASP A 159 -22.12 7.76 10.64
C ASP A 159 -21.70 9.22 10.87
N GLY A 160 -21.51 9.61 12.13
CA GLY A 160 -21.09 10.95 12.51
C GLY A 160 -19.69 11.32 12.03
N ASP A 161 -19.54 12.59 11.65
CA ASP A 161 -18.34 13.14 11.05
C ASP A 161 -17.33 13.63 12.10
N ILE A 162 -16.06 13.75 11.70
CA ILE A 162 -15.04 14.52 12.42
C ILE A 162 -14.66 15.70 11.54
N GLU A 163 -14.86 16.92 12.02
CA GLU A 163 -14.47 18.17 11.36
C GLU A 163 -13.61 19.00 12.31
N ILE A 164 -12.32 19.13 11.98
CA ILE A 164 -11.38 19.94 12.77
C ILE A 164 -10.79 21.03 11.88
N THR A 165 -10.98 22.28 12.30
CA THR A 165 -10.44 23.45 11.61
C THR A 165 -9.41 24.15 12.48
N ASN A 166 -8.23 24.47 11.91
CA ASN A 166 -7.26 25.37 12.52
C ASN A 166 -7.01 26.59 11.63
N ASP A 167 -7.66 27.71 11.94
CA ASP A 167 -7.49 28.97 11.22
C ASP A 167 -6.17 29.67 11.56
N ALA A 168 -5.51 29.24 12.63
CA ALA A 168 -4.51 30.00 13.34
C ALA A 168 -3.05 29.59 13.06
N GLY A 169 -2.84 28.38 12.57
CA GLY A 169 -1.53 27.75 12.39
C GLY A 169 -1.66 26.36 11.77
N ASP A 170 -0.65 25.54 11.96
CA ASP A 170 -0.63 24.17 11.44
C ASP A 170 -1.54 23.25 12.27
N LEU A 171 -2.06 22.20 11.63
CA LEU A 171 -2.81 21.15 12.30
C LEU A 171 -1.95 19.88 12.35
N LEU A 172 -1.42 19.54 13.52
CA LEU A 172 -0.54 18.41 13.73
C LEU A 172 -1.34 17.19 14.18
N VAL A 173 -1.44 16.16 13.35
CA VAL A 173 -2.14 14.91 13.68
C VAL A 173 -1.14 13.91 14.28
N GLN A 174 -1.01 13.87 15.60
CA GLN A 174 -0.05 13.01 16.32
C GLN A 174 -0.68 11.73 16.91
N THR A 175 -2.00 11.60 16.80
CA THR A 175 -2.79 10.48 17.31
C THR A 175 -3.57 9.79 16.19
N ALA A 176 -4.23 8.68 16.53
CA ALA A 176 -5.19 8.05 15.68
C ALA A 176 -6.47 8.91 15.55
N VAL A 177 -6.99 9.01 14.33
CA VAL A 177 -8.28 9.67 14.08
C VAL A 177 -9.21 8.70 13.37
N GLN A 178 -10.41 8.49 13.93
CA GLN A 178 -11.28 7.41 13.47
C GLN A 178 -12.76 7.76 13.54
N THR A 179 -13.44 7.68 12.40
CA THR A 179 -14.91 7.60 12.32
C THR A 179 -15.40 6.23 11.89
N LYS A 180 -14.53 5.35 11.36
CA LYS A 180 -14.88 3.98 11.00
C LYS A 180 -14.83 3.09 12.24
N PRO A 181 -15.94 2.60 12.77
CA PRO A 181 -15.88 1.79 13.98
C PRO A 181 -15.11 0.48 13.76
N ILE A 182 -14.28 0.08 14.72
CA ILE A 182 -13.79 -1.30 14.76
C ILE A 182 -14.97 -2.16 15.23
N PRO A 183 -15.34 -3.25 14.53
CA PRO A 183 -16.37 -4.15 15.03
C PRO A 183 -16.02 -4.60 16.45
N THR A 184 -16.93 -4.43 17.41
CA THR A 184 -16.68 -4.81 18.80
C THR A 184 -16.79 -6.33 18.88
N PRO A 185 -15.71 -7.07 19.21
CA PRO A 185 -15.79 -8.51 19.35
C PRO A 185 -16.60 -8.86 20.61
N ILE A 186 -17.68 -9.62 20.45
CA ILE A 186 -18.40 -10.21 21.58
C ILE A 186 -17.86 -11.63 21.80
N PRO A 187 -17.40 -11.99 23.03
CA PRO A 187 -17.06 -13.37 23.35
C PRO A 187 -18.26 -14.31 23.14
N GLY A 188 -18.20 -15.14 22.09
CA GLY A 188 -19.25 -16.12 21.77
C GLY A 188 -20.42 -15.59 20.93
N GLY A 189 -20.35 -14.36 20.42
CA GLY A 189 -21.34 -13.76 19.52
C GLY A 189 -20.74 -13.21 18.22
N ASP A 190 -21.60 -12.85 17.28
CA ASP A 190 -21.18 -12.09 16.10
C ASP A 190 -20.71 -10.69 16.51
N PRO A 191 -19.68 -10.11 15.87
CA PRO A 191 -19.24 -8.74 16.17
C PRO A 191 -20.40 -7.74 16.02
N ILE A 192 -20.49 -6.77 16.92
CA ILE A 192 -21.48 -5.69 16.79
C ILE A 192 -21.09 -4.83 15.59
N ASP A 193 -22.02 -4.70 14.64
CA ASP A 193 -21.95 -3.67 13.62
C ASP A 193 -22.17 -2.32 14.30
N ASN A 194 -21.09 -1.55 14.42
CA ASN A 194 -21.10 -0.24 15.05
C ASN A 194 -21.49 0.87 14.04
N GLY A 195 -21.88 0.52 12.80
CA GLY A 195 -22.31 1.46 11.77
C GLY A 195 -21.26 1.74 10.70
N PRO A 196 -21.63 2.48 9.65
CA PRO A 196 -20.79 2.68 8.46
C PRO A 196 -19.60 3.63 8.70
N GLY A 197 -19.69 4.49 9.71
CA GLY A 197 -18.77 5.61 9.99
C GLY A 197 -18.98 6.83 9.08
N GLY A 198 -18.56 8.00 9.55
CA GLY A 198 -18.71 9.29 8.85
C GLY A 198 -17.46 9.76 8.09
N ASP A 199 -17.48 11.00 7.65
CA ASP A 199 -16.37 11.70 6.98
C ASP A 199 -15.32 12.20 8.00
N ILE A 200 -14.09 12.43 7.54
CA ILE A 200 -13.06 13.18 8.27
C ILE A 200 -12.68 14.39 7.42
N THR A 201 -12.81 15.59 7.98
CA THR A 201 -12.40 16.85 7.36
C THR A 201 -11.41 17.59 8.24
N PHE A 202 -10.25 17.91 7.67
CA PHE A 202 -9.25 18.77 8.28
C PHE A 202 -9.07 20.01 7.45
N THR A 203 -9.24 21.17 8.07
CA THR A 203 -9.16 22.47 7.38
C THR A 203 -8.11 23.35 8.04
N VAL A 204 -7.27 23.97 7.22
CA VAL A 204 -6.29 24.98 7.63
C VAL A 204 -6.32 26.18 6.70
N ASN A 205 -5.97 27.35 7.22
CA ASN A 205 -5.90 28.56 6.39
C ASN A 205 -4.76 28.49 5.36
N PRO A 206 -4.87 29.18 4.21
CA PRO A 206 -3.81 29.23 3.21
C PRO A 206 -2.47 29.69 3.80
N GLY A 207 -1.41 28.90 3.57
CA GLY A 207 -0.07 29.13 4.11
C GLY A 207 0.26 28.29 5.34
N ASN A 208 -0.74 27.64 5.95
CA ASN A 208 -0.57 26.60 6.95
C ASN A 208 -0.78 25.22 6.32
N GLN A 209 -0.50 24.18 7.09
CA GLN A 209 -0.53 22.79 6.62
C GLN A 209 -1.14 21.83 7.63
N VAL A 210 -1.64 20.70 7.11
CA VAL A 210 -1.99 19.53 7.92
C VAL A 210 -0.77 18.62 7.98
N VAL A 211 -0.18 18.45 9.16
CA VAL A 211 1.01 17.62 9.36
C VAL A 211 0.59 16.26 9.91
N LEU A 212 0.82 15.19 9.16
CA LEU A 212 0.53 13.82 9.59
C LEU A 212 1.76 13.24 10.31
N ASP A 213 1.69 13.16 11.64
CA ASP A 213 2.70 12.55 12.53
C ASP A 213 2.11 11.51 13.52
N PRO A 214 1.17 10.64 13.13
CA PRO A 214 0.53 9.72 14.06
C PRO A 214 1.56 8.77 14.67
N ARG A 215 1.71 8.85 15.99
CA ARG A 215 2.60 7.97 16.78
C ARG A 215 1.91 6.69 17.21
N LEU A 216 0.58 6.68 17.12
CA LEU A 216 -0.27 5.58 17.52
C LEU A 216 -0.97 4.99 16.28
N LEU A 217 -1.08 3.67 16.26
CA LEU A 217 -1.87 2.95 15.28
C LEU A 217 -3.30 2.76 15.81
N VAL A 218 -4.29 2.80 14.93
CA VAL A 218 -5.72 2.58 15.24
C VAL A 218 -5.96 1.21 15.87
N SER A 219 -5.15 0.22 15.50
CA SER A 219 -5.12 -1.09 16.14
C SER A 219 -3.71 -1.66 16.07
N ARG A 220 -3.33 -2.50 17.04
CA ARG A 220 -2.06 -3.27 16.97
C ARG A 220 -1.99 -4.19 15.75
N SER A 221 -3.14 -4.56 15.18
CA SER A 221 -3.25 -5.35 13.94
C SER A 221 -3.38 -4.51 12.67
N SER A 222 -3.57 -3.19 12.78
CA SER A 222 -3.77 -2.29 11.64
C SER A 222 -2.63 -1.29 11.56
N LEU A 223 -1.93 -1.22 10.43
CA LEU A 223 -0.96 -0.16 10.19
C LEU A 223 -1.63 1.20 9.94
N VAL A 224 -2.96 1.26 9.93
CA VAL A 224 -3.73 2.48 9.67
C VAL A 224 -3.69 3.39 10.90
N SER A 225 -3.41 4.66 10.63
CA SER A 225 -3.38 5.73 11.61
C SER A 225 -4.61 6.64 11.55
N ILE A 226 -5.22 6.79 10.37
CA ILE A 226 -6.39 7.64 10.15
C ILE A 226 -7.41 6.87 9.32
N ALA A 227 -8.61 6.65 9.88
CA ALA A 227 -9.62 5.77 9.29
C ALA A 227 -11.01 6.42 9.25
N SER A 228 -11.53 6.63 8.04
CA SER A 228 -12.89 7.16 7.82
C SER A 228 -13.83 6.06 7.30
N GLY A 229 -15.06 6.08 7.81
CA GLY A 229 -16.14 5.24 7.29
C GLY A 229 -16.64 5.68 5.92
N ARG A 230 -16.38 6.94 5.57
CA ARG A 230 -16.67 7.57 4.28
C ARG A 230 -15.41 8.30 3.79
N LYS A 231 -15.51 9.58 3.40
CA LYS A 231 -14.47 10.34 2.73
C LYS A 231 -13.53 11.00 3.73
N GLN A 232 -12.24 11.08 3.37
CA GLN A 232 -11.30 11.99 4.02
C GLN A 232 -11.05 13.22 3.13
N THR A 233 -11.18 14.43 3.71
CA THR A 233 -10.90 15.69 3.04
C THR A 233 -9.85 16.49 3.82
N TYR A 234 -8.80 16.91 3.15
CA TYR A 234 -7.74 17.76 3.67
C TYR A 234 -7.78 19.09 2.91
N GLU A 235 -8.34 20.13 3.53
CA GLU A 235 -8.44 21.48 2.98
C GLU A 235 -7.17 22.28 3.31
N GLY A 236 -6.13 22.03 2.53
CA GLY A 236 -4.81 22.64 2.67
C GLY A 236 -3.73 21.76 2.07
N ASP A 237 -2.47 22.18 2.21
CA ASP A 237 -1.31 21.32 1.95
C ASP A 237 -1.19 20.28 3.08
N VAL A 238 -0.69 19.09 2.72
CA VAL A 238 -0.48 17.98 3.67
C VAL A 238 1.00 17.64 3.73
N GLU A 239 1.60 17.67 4.91
CA GLU A 239 2.96 17.20 5.17
C GLU A 239 2.95 15.80 5.79
N LEU A 240 3.89 14.94 5.38
CA LEU A 240 4.13 13.65 6.02
C LEU A 240 5.36 13.73 6.93
N ALA A 241 5.17 13.70 8.26
CA ALA A 241 6.30 13.69 9.19
C ALA A 241 7.01 12.32 9.22
N ARG A 242 6.28 11.25 8.90
CA ARG A 242 6.73 9.85 8.89
C ARG A 242 6.03 9.05 7.79
N ASN A 243 6.29 7.76 7.71
CA ASN A 243 5.51 6.88 6.83
C ASN A 243 4.09 6.75 7.36
N ILE A 244 3.10 7.01 6.51
CA ILE A 244 1.68 7.08 6.88
C ILE A 244 0.90 5.99 6.19
N ALA A 245 -0.06 5.41 6.92
CA ALA A 245 -1.16 4.67 6.30
C ALA A 245 -2.52 5.22 6.72
N ILE A 246 -3.39 5.43 5.72
CA ILE A 246 -4.76 5.93 5.87
C ILE A 246 -5.77 4.98 5.23
N ALA A 247 -7.01 4.99 5.71
CA ALA A 247 -8.11 4.24 5.13
C ALA A 247 -9.39 5.07 5.03
N ALA A 248 -10.07 5.06 3.88
CA ALA A 248 -11.29 5.83 3.67
C ALA A 248 -12.24 5.11 2.71
N ASN A 249 -13.42 4.67 3.17
CA ASN A 249 -14.33 3.97 2.26
C ASN A 249 -14.98 4.91 1.22
N GLY A 250 -14.89 6.23 1.38
CA GLY A 250 -15.44 7.25 0.48
C GLY A 250 -14.39 7.97 -0.36
N GLY A 251 -13.13 7.52 -0.32
CA GLY A 251 -12.01 8.15 -1.01
C GLY A 251 -11.27 9.19 -0.17
N VAL A 252 -10.22 9.76 -0.74
CA VAL A 252 -9.33 10.74 -0.12
C VAL A 252 -9.20 11.94 -1.06
N ALA A 253 -9.39 13.15 -0.55
CA ALA A 253 -9.20 14.39 -1.29
C ALA A 253 -8.26 15.34 -0.53
N VAL A 254 -7.16 15.73 -1.18
CA VAL A 254 -6.24 16.77 -0.72
C VAL A 254 -6.39 17.96 -1.66
N VAL A 255 -6.84 19.10 -1.11
CA VAL A 255 -7.10 20.32 -1.87
C VAL A 255 -5.82 21.03 -2.30
N GLY A 256 -4.73 20.89 -1.53
CA GLY A 256 -3.41 21.41 -1.85
C GLY A 256 -2.46 20.35 -2.41
N ALA A 257 -1.17 20.50 -2.10
CA ALA A 257 -0.12 19.55 -2.39
C ALA A 257 0.02 18.48 -1.29
N LEU A 258 0.45 17.28 -1.67
CA LEU A 258 0.83 16.23 -0.72
C LEU A 258 2.36 16.08 -0.67
N ASP A 259 2.90 16.24 0.53
CA ASP A 259 4.31 16.25 0.91
C ASP A 259 5.12 17.37 0.23
N SER A 260 4.78 18.62 0.55
CA SER A 260 5.37 19.84 -0.02
C SER A 260 6.60 20.38 0.74
N GLN A 261 6.90 19.91 1.95
CA GLN A 261 7.94 20.51 2.82
C GLN A 261 9.33 19.84 2.71
N ASP A 262 10.37 20.64 2.96
CA ASP A 262 11.78 20.26 3.00
C ASP A 262 12.17 19.52 4.31
N ALA A 263 11.57 18.37 4.60
CA ALA A 263 12.14 17.41 5.56
C ALA A 263 13.53 16.86 5.11
N ALA A 264 14.33 16.26 5.99
CA ALA A 264 15.62 15.67 5.57
C ALA A 264 15.47 14.31 4.84
N THR A 265 14.32 13.64 4.94
CA THR A 265 14.15 12.26 4.47
C THR A 265 12.74 12.05 3.87
N PRO A 266 12.62 11.60 2.61
CA PRO A 266 11.34 11.30 1.98
C PRO A 266 10.50 10.28 2.76
N ARG A 267 9.16 10.42 2.74
CA ARG A 267 8.22 9.56 3.46
C ARG A 267 7.30 8.79 2.52
N SER A 268 6.78 7.65 2.99
CA SER A 268 5.83 6.85 2.20
C SER A 268 4.39 7.06 2.65
N LEU A 269 3.47 6.95 1.70
CA LEU A 269 2.03 6.93 1.96
C LEU A 269 1.42 5.63 1.45
N THR A 270 0.65 4.97 2.30
CA THR A 270 -0.27 3.89 1.93
C THR A 270 -1.71 4.35 2.12
N ALA A 271 -2.51 4.35 1.07
CA ALA A 271 -3.94 4.66 1.18
C ALA A 271 -4.76 3.44 0.77
N THR A 272 -5.70 3.04 1.63
CA THR A 272 -6.70 2.02 1.32
C THR A 272 -8.06 2.69 1.17
N ILE A 273 -8.63 2.68 -0.03
CA ILE A 273 -9.93 3.31 -0.29
C ILE A 273 -10.93 2.28 -0.82
N ALA A 274 -12.23 2.57 -0.78
CA ALA A 274 -13.18 1.66 -1.43
C ALA A 274 -13.14 1.83 -2.95
N ASP A 275 -13.53 0.77 -3.64
CA ASP A 275 -13.71 0.75 -5.09
C ASP A 275 -14.68 1.82 -5.59
N GLY A 276 -14.40 2.36 -6.77
CA GLY A 276 -15.19 3.46 -7.37
C GLY A 276 -15.02 4.82 -6.68
N THR A 277 -14.19 4.92 -5.64
CA THR A 277 -13.84 6.19 -4.99
C THR A 277 -12.48 6.70 -5.43
N ALA A 278 -12.25 8.00 -5.23
CA ALA A 278 -11.06 8.67 -5.72
C ALA A 278 -10.01 8.89 -4.64
N PHE A 279 -8.75 8.68 -5.01
CA PHE A 279 -7.60 9.33 -4.40
C PHE A 279 -7.27 10.58 -5.24
N ALA A 280 -7.52 11.76 -4.69
CA ALA A 280 -7.38 13.03 -5.39
C ALA A 280 -6.41 13.95 -4.66
N VAL A 281 -5.38 14.43 -5.35
CA VAL A 281 -4.46 15.45 -4.86
C VAL A 281 -4.36 16.53 -5.93
N ARG A 282 -4.94 17.69 -5.67
CA ARG A 282 -5.14 18.73 -6.69
C ARG A 282 -3.84 19.23 -7.28
N ASP A 283 -2.86 19.52 -6.42
CA ASP A 283 -1.59 20.12 -6.84
C ASP A 283 -0.47 19.07 -7.02
N GLY A 284 -0.84 17.79 -7.00
CA GLY A 284 0.06 16.65 -7.21
C GLY A 284 0.62 16.03 -5.93
N ALA A 285 0.91 14.74 -6.00
CA ALA A 285 1.52 13.97 -4.91
C ALA A 285 3.04 13.92 -5.09
N GLY A 286 3.78 14.48 -4.13
CA GLY A 286 5.23 14.59 -4.19
C GLY A 286 5.76 15.52 -5.30
N ALA A 287 4.91 16.39 -5.86
CA ALA A 287 5.27 17.23 -6.99
C ALA A 287 6.39 18.25 -6.66
N GLN A 288 6.40 18.76 -5.42
CA GLN A 288 7.47 19.65 -4.94
C GLN A 288 8.67 18.84 -4.41
N ARG A 289 8.38 17.71 -3.77
CA ARG A 289 9.38 16.78 -3.26
C ARG A 289 8.90 15.33 -3.43
N PRO A 290 9.70 14.44 -4.05
CA PRO A 290 9.30 13.05 -4.21
C PRO A 290 9.01 12.36 -2.87
N LEU A 291 7.89 11.65 -2.79
CA LEU A 291 7.61 10.68 -1.72
C LEU A 291 8.63 9.54 -1.78
N SER A 292 8.92 8.85 -0.68
CA SER A 292 9.73 7.62 -0.77
C SER A 292 8.98 6.52 -1.52
N ALA A 293 7.67 6.36 -1.27
CA ALA A 293 6.81 5.44 -2.00
C ALA A 293 5.33 5.84 -1.89
N LEU A 294 4.51 5.43 -2.85
CA LEU A 294 3.05 5.53 -2.80
C LEU A 294 2.43 4.15 -3.05
N THR A 295 1.53 3.71 -2.17
CA THR A 295 0.72 2.51 -2.39
C THR A 295 -0.76 2.85 -2.30
N LEU A 296 -1.51 2.52 -3.34
CA LEU A 296 -2.96 2.60 -3.36
C LEU A 296 -3.56 1.19 -3.45
N SER A 297 -4.47 0.89 -2.54
CA SER A 297 -5.18 -0.39 -2.49
C SER A 297 -6.68 -0.20 -2.28
N SER A 298 -7.44 -1.21 -2.67
CA SER A 298 -8.88 -1.28 -2.40
C SER A 298 -9.19 -2.09 -1.14
N THR A 299 -10.24 -1.73 -0.41
CA THR A 299 -10.78 -2.52 0.70
C THR A 299 -11.58 -3.75 0.24
N LEU A 300 -12.02 -3.80 -1.01
CA LEU A 300 -12.85 -4.88 -1.54
C LEU A 300 -12.02 -5.72 -2.52
N VAL A 301 -12.04 -7.04 -2.32
CA VAL A 301 -11.38 -8.00 -3.23
C VAL A 301 -12.51 -8.74 -3.94
N GLY A 302 -12.94 -8.27 -5.11
CA GLY A 302 -14.06 -8.84 -5.86
C GLY A 302 -14.24 -8.21 -7.23
N THR A 303 -14.69 -9.00 -8.21
CA THR A 303 -14.66 -8.68 -9.65
C THR A 303 -15.79 -7.76 -10.16
N ASP A 304 -16.67 -7.27 -9.28
CA ASP A 304 -17.85 -6.47 -9.67
C ASP A 304 -17.82 -5.02 -9.15
N ASP A 305 -16.79 -4.64 -8.39
CA ASP A 305 -16.67 -3.31 -7.81
C ASP A 305 -15.79 -2.39 -8.69
N GLY A 306 -16.10 -1.10 -8.70
CA GLY A 306 -15.51 -0.12 -9.63
C GLY A 306 -13.99 0.06 -9.45
N PRO A 307 -13.27 0.59 -10.46
CA PRO A 307 -11.83 0.79 -10.35
C PRO A 307 -11.48 1.79 -9.24
N LEU A 308 -10.27 1.66 -8.69
CA LEU A 308 -9.59 2.71 -7.94
C LEU A 308 -9.46 3.95 -8.85
N VAL A 309 -9.99 5.10 -8.44
CA VAL A 309 -9.85 6.33 -9.23
C VAL A 309 -8.66 7.13 -8.72
N LEU A 310 -7.69 7.43 -9.59
CA LEU A 310 -6.64 8.40 -9.33
C LEU A 310 -6.99 9.70 -10.03
N ASP A 311 -7.32 10.73 -9.25
CA ASP A 311 -7.58 12.08 -9.72
C ASP A 311 -6.47 13.02 -9.28
N THR A 312 -5.28 12.77 -9.82
CA THR A 312 -4.07 13.50 -9.49
C THR A 312 -3.28 13.76 -10.79
N PRO A 313 -2.86 15.01 -11.07
CA PRO A 313 -2.20 15.32 -12.35
C PRO A 313 -0.77 14.78 -12.40
N THR A 314 -0.10 14.70 -11.24
CA THR A 314 1.29 14.25 -11.13
C THR A 314 1.50 13.47 -9.84
N VAL A 315 2.15 12.32 -9.93
CA VAL A 315 2.65 11.54 -8.79
C VAL A 315 4.15 11.37 -8.95
N VAL A 316 4.93 11.84 -7.98
CA VAL A 316 6.40 11.73 -7.97
C VAL A 316 6.86 10.99 -6.72
N THR A 317 7.64 9.93 -6.92
CA THR A 317 8.29 9.14 -5.88
C THR A 317 9.78 8.98 -6.17
N SER A 318 10.60 8.81 -5.12
CA SER A 318 12.01 8.39 -5.27
C SER A 318 12.14 6.86 -5.30
N GLY A 319 11.20 6.14 -4.69
CA GLY A 319 11.07 4.68 -4.74
C GLY A 319 9.81 4.25 -5.50
N SER A 320 9.10 3.24 -5.02
CA SER A 320 8.02 2.58 -5.75
C SER A 320 6.67 3.30 -5.72
N GLN A 321 5.88 3.09 -6.78
CA GLN A 321 4.45 3.34 -6.85
C GLN A 321 3.74 2.00 -7.08
N THR A 322 2.75 1.67 -6.26
CA THR A 322 2.01 0.41 -6.39
C THR A 322 0.50 0.66 -6.39
N TYR A 323 -0.18 0.19 -7.43
CA TYR A 323 -1.64 0.26 -7.59
C TYR A 323 -2.21 -1.15 -7.58
N ARG A 324 -2.77 -1.61 -6.45
CA ARG A 324 -3.11 -3.03 -6.23
C ARG A 324 -4.41 -3.52 -6.85
N ALA A 325 -5.23 -2.62 -7.39
CA ALA A 325 -6.53 -2.91 -7.98
C ALA A 325 -6.64 -2.33 -9.40
N ASP A 326 -7.76 -2.58 -10.08
CA ASP A 326 -8.07 -1.91 -11.34
C ASP A 326 -7.99 -0.40 -11.16
N LEU A 327 -7.33 0.31 -12.08
CA LEU A 327 -7.02 1.72 -11.96
C LEU A 327 -7.76 2.54 -13.03
N SER A 328 -8.35 3.66 -12.63
CA SER A 328 -8.90 4.66 -13.54
C SER A 328 -8.28 6.02 -13.28
N LEU A 329 -7.68 6.61 -14.30
CA LEU A 329 -7.11 7.95 -14.25
C LEU A 329 -8.17 8.95 -14.73
N ALA A 330 -8.67 9.77 -13.80
CA ALA A 330 -9.75 10.72 -14.06
C ALA A 330 -9.32 11.86 -15.02
N GLN A 331 -8.01 12.12 -15.06
CA GLN A 331 -7.40 13.16 -15.88
C GLN A 331 -6.11 12.65 -16.52
N GLN A 332 -5.41 13.55 -17.22
CA GLN A 332 -4.08 13.22 -17.72
C GLN A 332 -3.11 13.20 -16.55
N THR A 333 -2.43 12.07 -16.34
CA THR A 333 -1.54 11.87 -15.19
C THR A 333 -0.12 11.55 -15.62
N SER A 334 0.85 12.16 -14.94
CA SER A 334 2.27 11.79 -15.00
C SER A 334 2.67 11.00 -13.75
N LEU A 335 3.18 9.78 -13.94
CA LEU A 335 3.69 8.90 -12.90
C LEU A 335 5.22 8.84 -12.99
N THR A 336 5.93 9.44 -12.04
CA THR A 336 7.41 9.46 -12.00
C THR A 336 7.90 8.75 -10.75
N GLY A 337 8.72 7.71 -10.88
CA GLY A 337 9.15 6.90 -9.74
C GLY A 337 10.41 6.07 -9.99
N GLY A 338 10.86 5.34 -8.98
CA GLY A 338 11.79 4.23 -9.15
C GLY A 338 11.10 3.11 -9.92
N ALA A 339 10.22 2.36 -9.24
CA ALA A 339 9.35 1.37 -9.87
C ALA A 339 7.88 1.85 -9.93
N VAL A 340 7.13 1.44 -10.94
CA VAL A 340 5.69 1.67 -11.06
C VAL A 340 4.98 0.34 -11.35
N GLU A 341 4.15 -0.12 -10.43
CA GLU A 341 3.46 -1.41 -10.49
C GLU A 341 1.94 -1.24 -10.62
N PHE A 342 1.37 -1.88 -11.64
CA PHE A 342 -0.07 -2.04 -11.84
C PHE A 342 -0.47 -3.49 -11.53
N GLY A 343 -1.18 -3.69 -10.42
CA GLY A 343 -1.65 -4.99 -9.95
C GLY A 343 -3.07 -5.37 -10.42
N GLY A 344 -3.88 -4.40 -10.86
CA GLY A 344 -5.21 -4.65 -11.43
C GLY A 344 -5.17 -5.21 -12.85
N GLU A 345 -6.22 -5.89 -13.27
CA GLU A 345 -6.38 -6.40 -14.64
C GLU A 345 -6.53 -5.27 -15.66
N LYS A 346 -7.09 -4.13 -15.24
CA LYS A 346 -7.39 -2.99 -16.10
C LYS A 346 -6.83 -1.69 -15.55
N THR A 347 -6.16 -0.94 -16.44
CA THR A 347 -5.87 0.47 -16.25
C THR A 347 -6.55 1.28 -17.35
N SER A 348 -7.38 2.24 -16.98
CA SER A 348 -8.07 3.14 -17.91
C SER A 348 -7.63 4.57 -17.68
N ALA A 349 -7.40 5.33 -18.75
CA ALA A 349 -7.07 6.75 -18.66
C ALA A 349 -8.00 7.55 -19.57
N ALA A 350 -8.71 8.53 -19.00
CA ALA A 350 -9.64 9.36 -19.77
C ALA A 350 -8.88 10.23 -20.80
N ALA A 351 -7.85 10.96 -20.35
CA ALA A 351 -7.13 11.93 -21.18
C ALA A 351 -5.71 11.49 -21.60
N GLY A 352 -5.09 10.52 -20.90
CA GLY A 352 -3.76 9.98 -21.24
C GLY A 352 -2.93 9.67 -19.99
N VAL A 353 -1.80 8.98 -20.17
CA VAL A 353 -0.87 8.68 -19.07
C VAL A 353 0.57 8.72 -19.58
N ALA A 354 1.45 9.30 -18.78
CA ALA A 354 2.89 9.25 -18.96
C ALA A 354 3.52 8.57 -17.75
N VAL A 355 4.32 7.52 -17.98
CA VAL A 355 5.03 6.78 -16.94
C VAL A 355 6.53 6.98 -17.14
N ASN A 356 7.22 7.48 -16.12
CA ASN A 356 8.66 7.69 -16.08
C ASN A 356 9.23 6.94 -14.86
N ALA A 357 9.42 5.63 -15.03
CA ALA A 357 10.00 4.76 -14.02
C ALA A 357 11.52 4.60 -14.27
N ALA A 358 12.34 4.91 -13.28
CA ALA A 358 13.79 4.77 -13.37
C ALA A 358 14.23 3.29 -13.40
N ASP A 359 13.52 2.44 -12.65
CA ASP A 359 13.87 1.04 -12.40
C ASP A 359 13.01 0.08 -13.22
N GLU A 360 11.68 0.11 -13.07
CA GLU A 360 10.77 -0.84 -13.76
C GLU A 360 9.32 -0.33 -13.82
N VAL A 361 8.62 -0.66 -14.90
CA VAL A 361 7.16 -0.70 -14.97
C VAL A 361 6.70 -2.16 -14.96
N LEU A 362 5.97 -2.55 -13.92
CA LEU A 362 5.51 -3.93 -13.73
C LEU A 362 3.99 -4.04 -13.85
N PHE A 363 3.54 -4.97 -14.68
CA PHE A 363 2.16 -5.41 -14.77
C PHE A 363 2.06 -6.77 -14.05
N SER A 364 1.53 -6.76 -12.82
CA SER A 364 1.64 -7.90 -11.88
C SER A 364 0.36 -8.71 -11.65
N ALA A 365 -0.77 -8.38 -12.28
CA ALA A 365 -1.99 -9.19 -12.13
C ALA A 365 -1.73 -10.64 -12.58
N ALA A 366 -2.37 -11.62 -11.97
CA ALA A 366 -2.11 -13.03 -12.29
C ALA A 366 -2.49 -13.40 -13.74
N GLY A 367 -3.60 -12.84 -14.23
CA GLY A 367 -4.18 -13.08 -15.56
C GLY A 367 -3.71 -12.09 -16.62
N ASP A 368 -4.57 -11.85 -17.60
CA ASP A 368 -4.32 -10.86 -18.66
C ASP A 368 -4.44 -9.44 -18.12
N GLN A 369 -3.65 -8.51 -18.66
CA GLN A 369 -3.73 -7.08 -18.30
C GLN A 369 -3.91 -6.19 -19.51
N SER A 370 -4.68 -5.12 -19.33
CA SER A 370 -4.97 -4.13 -20.36
C SER A 370 -4.83 -2.70 -19.85
N VAL A 371 -4.13 -1.87 -20.60
CA VAL A 371 -4.02 -0.43 -20.39
C VAL A 371 -4.65 0.31 -21.57
N VAL A 372 -5.62 1.17 -21.29
CA VAL A 372 -6.37 1.91 -22.32
C VAL A 372 -6.37 3.40 -22.02
N ALA A 373 -5.69 4.18 -22.86
CA ALA A 373 -5.87 5.63 -22.93
C ALA A 373 -6.95 5.99 -23.97
N THR A 374 -7.99 6.71 -23.54
CA THR A 374 -9.15 7.01 -24.38
C THR A 374 -8.90 8.20 -25.30
N ALA A 375 -8.63 9.39 -24.74
CA ALA A 375 -8.53 10.63 -25.53
C ALA A 375 -7.09 11.09 -25.85
N GLY A 376 -6.06 10.50 -25.22
CA GLY A 376 -4.68 10.93 -25.43
C GLY A 376 -3.65 9.83 -25.40
N ASN A 377 -2.39 10.24 -25.26
CA ASN A 377 -1.24 9.36 -25.46
C ASN A 377 -1.05 8.40 -24.28
N LEU A 378 -0.54 7.21 -24.60
CA LEU A 378 0.03 6.28 -23.64
C LEU A 378 1.55 6.33 -23.82
N ILE A 379 2.26 6.90 -22.85
CA ILE A 379 3.70 7.17 -22.94
C ILE A 379 4.42 6.45 -21.82
N PHE A 380 5.41 5.64 -22.18
CA PHE A 380 6.43 5.15 -21.27
C PHE A 380 7.72 5.89 -21.62
N ALA A 381 8.13 6.82 -20.77
CA ALA A 381 9.29 7.66 -20.99
C ALA A 381 10.55 6.81 -21.11
N GLY A 382 11.51 7.27 -21.93
CA GLY A 382 12.74 6.54 -22.15
C GLY A 382 13.74 6.68 -21.01
N ARG A 383 14.57 5.66 -20.84
CA ARG A 383 15.67 5.64 -19.87
C ARG A 383 16.94 6.36 -20.32
N ALA A 384 17.76 6.68 -19.33
CA ALA A 384 19.11 7.21 -19.52
C ALA A 384 20.05 6.19 -20.19
N SER A 385 19.89 4.90 -19.89
CA SER A 385 20.65 3.78 -20.45
C SER A 385 19.73 2.64 -20.85
N VAL A 386 20.19 1.77 -21.74
CA VAL A 386 19.47 0.54 -22.10
C VAL A 386 19.55 -0.43 -20.92
N PRO A 387 18.41 -0.88 -20.37
CA PRO A 387 18.42 -1.82 -19.26
C PRO A 387 18.86 -3.21 -19.73
N ILE A 388 19.48 -3.98 -18.83
CA ILE A 388 19.81 -5.40 -19.09
C ILE A 388 18.50 -6.15 -19.27
N ASP A 389 17.61 -5.99 -18.31
CA ASP A 389 16.29 -6.59 -18.26
C ASP A 389 15.22 -5.70 -18.90
N ALA A 390 14.06 -6.31 -19.19
CA ALA A 390 12.83 -5.63 -19.53
C ALA A 390 12.52 -4.52 -18.51
N SER A 391 12.45 -3.29 -19.00
CA SER A 391 12.01 -2.13 -18.24
C SER A 391 10.50 -2.07 -18.07
N ILE A 392 9.76 -2.74 -18.96
CA ILE A 392 8.32 -2.86 -18.92
C ILE A 392 8.01 -4.35 -18.98
N ALA A 393 7.43 -4.92 -17.93
CA ALA A 393 7.28 -6.35 -17.81
C ALA A 393 5.86 -6.79 -17.46
N LYS A 394 5.41 -7.86 -18.10
CA LYS A 394 4.23 -8.65 -17.74
C LYS A 394 4.67 -10.12 -17.62
N PRO A 395 5.01 -10.63 -16.42
CA PRO A 395 5.66 -11.94 -16.28
C PRO A 395 4.81 -13.14 -16.71
N THR A 396 3.49 -13.06 -16.54
CA THR A 396 2.52 -14.10 -16.88
C THR A 396 1.36 -13.50 -17.66
N GLY A 397 0.60 -14.28 -18.44
CA GLY A 397 -0.59 -13.78 -19.14
C GLY A 397 -0.30 -12.80 -20.28
N ASN A 398 -1.37 -12.33 -20.93
CA ASN A 398 -1.29 -11.40 -22.06
C ASN A 398 -1.18 -9.94 -21.58
N LEU A 399 -0.57 -9.08 -22.39
CA LEU A 399 -0.54 -7.63 -22.20
C LEU A 399 -1.13 -6.90 -23.41
N THR A 400 -2.08 -6.02 -23.16
CA THR A 400 -2.63 -5.10 -24.17
C THR A 400 -2.39 -3.66 -23.78
N LEU A 401 -1.72 -2.89 -24.64
CA LEU A 401 -1.50 -1.45 -24.48
C LEU A 401 -2.20 -0.72 -25.63
N THR A 402 -3.17 0.14 -25.33
CA THR A 402 -3.98 0.83 -26.34
C THR A 402 -4.08 2.33 -26.06
N SER A 403 -3.79 3.14 -27.07
CA SER A 403 -4.20 4.55 -27.12
C SER A 403 -5.23 4.73 -28.24
N ARG A 404 -6.50 4.98 -27.90
CA ARG A 404 -7.64 4.98 -28.83
C ARG A 404 -7.71 6.21 -29.73
N GLU A 405 -7.28 7.36 -29.22
CA GLU A 405 -7.26 8.64 -29.95
C GLU A 405 -5.85 9.24 -30.09
N GLY A 406 -4.88 8.74 -29.32
CA GLY A 406 -3.50 9.22 -29.30
C GLY A 406 -2.48 8.26 -29.91
N SER A 407 -1.23 8.49 -29.55
CA SER A 407 -0.09 7.62 -29.84
C SER A 407 0.23 6.73 -28.64
N LEU A 408 0.75 5.54 -28.93
CA LEU A 408 1.44 4.71 -27.97
C LEU A 408 2.94 4.87 -28.21
N ILE A 409 3.66 5.36 -27.21
CA ILE A 409 5.10 5.64 -27.30
C ILE A 409 5.81 4.92 -26.17
N LEU A 410 6.66 3.95 -26.53
CA LEU A 410 7.74 3.49 -25.66
C LEU A 410 8.98 4.34 -25.97
N GLY A 411 9.69 4.75 -24.93
CA GLY A 411 10.89 5.56 -25.04
C GLY A 411 12.04 4.82 -25.72
N ASP A 412 13.02 5.60 -26.18
CA ASP A 412 14.11 5.17 -27.07
C ASP A 412 15.07 4.11 -26.49
N ARG A 413 14.93 3.78 -25.21
CA ARG A 413 15.73 2.78 -24.49
C ARG A 413 14.88 1.86 -23.61
N GLU A 414 13.58 1.76 -23.91
CA GLU A 414 12.71 0.82 -23.22
C GLU A 414 12.89 -0.60 -23.76
N LYS A 415 12.65 -1.60 -22.92
CA LYS A 415 12.54 -3.02 -23.28
C LYS A 415 11.23 -3.54 -22.73
N LEU A 416 10.33 -3.96 -23.60
CA LEU A 416 9.02 -4.47 -23.18
C LEU A 416 8.95 -6.00 -23.35
N SER A 417 8.60 -6.69 -22.27
CA SER A 417 8.47 -8.14 -22.25
C SER A 417 7.14 -8.60 -21.68
N ALA A 418 6.46 -9.53 -22.36
CA ALA A 418 5.22 -10.14 -21.90
C ALA A 418 5.30 -11.67 -21.97
N GLY A 419 4.99 -12.37 -20.88
CA GLY A 419 5.03 -13.83 -20.79
C GLY A 419 4.01 -14.54 -21.69
N GLY A 420 2.95 -13.86 -22.09
CA GLY A 420 1.93 -14.30 -23.05
C GLY A 420 2.01 -13.56 -24.39
N SER A 421 0.84 -13.27 -24.97
CA SER A 421 0.71 -12.43 -26.17
C SER A 421 0.80 -10.95 -25.82
N LEU A 422 1.39 -10.17 -26.72
CA LEU A 422 1.51 -8.71 -26.63
C LEU A 422 0.72 -8.05 -27.76
N ALA A 423 -0.20 -7.16 -27.39
CA ALA A 423 -0.92 -6.31 -28.32
C ALA A 423 -0.63 -4.82 -28.06
N LEU A 424 -0.09 -4.13 -29.06
CA LEU A 424 0.18 -2.69 -29.03
C LEU A 424 -0.72 -1.98 -30.04
N ALA A 425 -1.47 -0.98 -29.61
CA ALA A 425 -2.36 -0.23 -30.49
C ALA A 425 -2.29 1.28 -30.24
N GLY A 426 -2.21 2.06 -31.32
CA GLY A 426 -2.21 3.51 -31.29
C GLY A 426 -2.97 4.05 -32.51
N ARG A 427 -3.76 5.10 -32.31
CA ARG A 427 -4.53 5.71 -33.40
C ARG A 427 -3.66 6.44 -34.39
N ASN A 428 -2.63 7.13 -33.87
CA ASN A 428 -1.75 7.98 -34.65
C ASN A 428 -0.44 7.23 -34.96
N THR A 429 0.34 6.95 -33.92
CA THR A 429 1.61 6.25 -34.03
C THR A 429 1.73 5.18 -32.94
N VAL A 430 2.32 4.04 -33.27
CA VAL A 430 2.91 3.12 -32.28
C VAL A 430 4.41 3.16 -32.48
N ARG A 431 5.14 3.66 -31.48
CA ARG A 431 6.60 3.73 -31.47
C ARG A 431 7.16 2.87 -30.35
N PHE A 432 8.10 2.00 -30.68
CA PHE A 432 8.72 1.11 -29.71
C PHE A 432 10.17 0.78 -30.08
N THR A 433 10.86 0.11 -29.15
CA THR A 433 12.24 -0.36 -29.24
C THR A 433 12.24 -1.88 -29.17
N ASP A 434 12.68 -2.47 -28.05
CA ASP A 434 12.78 -3.92 -27.92
C ASP A 434 11.45 -4.52 -27.43
N LEU A 435 11.00 -5.57 -28.10
CA LEU A 435 9.80 -6.33 -27.74
C LEU A 435 10.13 -7.81 -27.64
N SER A 436 9.65 -8.47 -26.59
CA SER A 436 9.66 -9.93 -26.47
C SER A 436 8.32 -10.44 -25.96
N ALA A 437 7.71 -11.38 -26.66
CA ALA A 437 6.47 -12.04 -26.22
C ALA A 437 6.31 -13.42 -26.88
N LEU A 438 5.27 -14.17 -26.52
CA LEU A 438 4.92 -15.39 -27.28
C LEU A 438 4.45 -15.01 -28.68
N ASP A 439 3.57 -14.01 -28.78
CA ASP A 439 3.04 -13.48 -30.03
C ASP A 439 2.96 -11.95 -29.93
N ILE A 440 3.27 -11.25 -31.02
CA ILE A 440 3.25 -9.78 -31.07
C ILE A 440 2.30 -9.31 -32.18
N ALA A 441 1.36 -8.44 -31.81
CA ALA A 441 0.49 -7.73 -32.73
C ALA A 441 0.61 -6.22 -32.52
N VAL A 442 0.92 -5.48 -33.57
CA VAL A 442 1.04 -4.01 -33.53
C VAL A 442 0.07 -3.38 -34.53
N THR A 443 -0.81 -2.53 -34.02
CA THR A 443 -1.87 -1.87 -34.80
C THR A 443 -1.73 -0.35 -34.76
N SER A 444 -1.37 0.25 -35.90
CA SER A 444 -1.32 1.70 -36.12
C SER A 444 -1.23 1.99 -37.62
N PRO A 445 -1.72 3.15 -38.10
CA PRO A 445 -1.38 3.61 -39.44
C PRO A 445 0.12 3.92 -39.59
N ASP A 446 0.77 4.43 -38.54
CA ASP A 446 2.20 4.73 -38.48
C ASP A 446 2.89 3.85 -37.40
N ILE A 447 3.75 2.94 -37.82
CA ILE A 447 4.49 2.04 -36.92
C ILE A 447 5.97 2.39 -37.04
N GLN A 448 6.57 2.78 -35.92
CA GLN A 448 7.96 3.20 -35.85
C GLN A 448 8.74 2.27 -34.91
N ILE A 449 9.80 1.66 -35.44
CA ILE A 449 10.75 0.89 -34.63
C ILE A 449 11.99 1.75 -34.45
N PHE A 450 12.25 2.17 -33.22
CA PHE A 450 13.38 3.04 -32.93
C PHE A 450 14.67 2.23 -32.91
N SER A 451 15.56 2.49 -33.86
CA SER A 451 16.93 2.01 -33.98
C SER A 451 17.84 2.70 -32.97
N ARG A 452 18.16 1.99 -31.88
CA ARG A 452 19.14 2.44 -30.88
C ARG A 452 20.55 1.95 -31.24
N GLU A 453 21.56 2.70 -30.81
CA GLU A 453 22.95 2.31 -31.01
C GLU A 453 23.26 1.00 -30.28
N SER A 454 24.08 0.16 -30.91
CA SER A 454 24.70 -0.98 -30.23
C SER A 454 25.55 -0.49 -29.06
N GLY A 455 25.56 -1.22 -27.96
CA GLY A 455 26.30 -0.81 -26.78
C GLY A 455 26.69 -1.97 -25.88
N PRO A 456 27.72 -1.80 -25.04
CA PRO A 456 28.02 -2.79 -24.02
C PRO A 456 26.89 -2.82 -22.98
N VAL A 457 26.35 -4.00 -22.74
CA VAL A 457 25.47 -4.31 -21.61
C VAL A 457 26.31 -5.08 -20.60
N VAL A 458 26.47 -4.51 -19.41
CA VAL A 458 27.21 -5.14 -18.32
C VAL A 458 26.24 -5.98 -17.53
N LEU A 459 26.41 -7.30 -17.57
CA LEU A 459 25.60 -8.25 -16.80
C LEU A 459 25.92 -8.16 -15.29
N PRO A 460 25.07 -8.71 -14.40
CA PRO A 460 25.29 -8.67 -12.95
C PRO A 460 26.63 -9.28 -12.50
N ASP A 461 27.15 -10.27 -13.23
CA ASP A 461 28.46 -10.90 -13.01
C ASP A 461 29.65 -10.06 -13.55
N ARG A 462 29.37 -8.87 -14.08
CA ARG A 462 30.29 -7.95 -14.79
C ARG A 462 30.75 -8.43 -16.17
N ALA A 463 30.20 -9.51 -16.70
CA ALA A 463 30.43 -9.86 -18.10
C ALA A 463 29.85 -8.76 -19.00
N VAL A 464 30.58 -8.42 -20.06
CA VAL A 464 30.15 -7.41 -21.01
C VAL A 464 29.64 -8.10 -22.26
N PHE A 465 28.34 -7.99 -22.49
CA PHE A 465 27.70 -8.42 -23.72
C PHE A 465 27.59 -7.22 -24.67
N THR A 466 27.73 -7.43 -25.99
CA THR A 466 27.50 -6.34 -26.95
C THR A 466 26.08 -6.43 -27.46
N ASP A 467 25.28 -5.45 -27.07
CA ASP A 467 23.90 -5.33 -27.51
C ASP A 467 23.82 -4.95 -28.97
N GLY A 468 23.10 -5.76 -29.75
CA GLY A 468 23.06 -5.65 -31.20
C GLY A 468 22.19 -4.49 -31.71
N GLY A 469 21.56 -3.74 -30.83
CA GLY A 469 20.56 -2.73 -31.15
C GLY A 469 19.14 -3.27 -30.94
N THR A 470 18.18 -2.73 -31.67
CA THR A 470 16.75 -2.98 -31.40
C THR A 470 16.24 -4.33 -31.92
N ASP A 471 15.61 -5.12 -31.05
CA ASP A 471 15.11 -6.46 -31.37
C ASP A 471 13.61 -6.67 -31.11
N VAL A 472 12.95 -7.38 -32.03
CA VAL A 472 11.57 -7.87 -31.88
C VAL A 472 11.55 -9.38 -31.94
N LEU A 473 11.20 -10.03 -30.83
CA LEU A 473 11.28 -11.47 -30.65
C LEU A 473 9.93 -12.08 -30.28
N ALA A 474 9.40 -12.98 -31.11
CA ALA A 474 8.20 -13.76 -30.80
C ALA A 474 8.06 -15.02 -31.66
N ASN A 475 7.11 -15.90 -31.35
CA ASN A 475 6.74 -16.99 -32.26
C ASN A 475 6.08 -16.46 -33.53
N THR A 476 5.18 -15.49 -33.38
CA THR A 476 4.55 -14.75 -34.48
C THR A 476 4.63 -13.23 -34.27
N VAL A 477 4.81 -12.50 -35.36
CA VAL A 477 4.82 -11.02 -35.37
C VAL A 477 3.92 -10.54 -36.51
N SER A 478 3.00 -9.64 -36.19
CA SER A 478 2.07 -9.04 -37.15
C SER A 478 1.99 -7.52 -36.97
N PHE A 479 2.06 -6.81 -38.09
CA PHE A 479 1.88 -5.36 -38.16
C PHE A 479 0.66 -5.01 -39.03
N SER A 480 -0.14 -4.03 -38.64
CA SER A 480 -1.26 -3.54 -39.47
C SER A 480 -0.80 -2.71 -40.67
N SER A 481 0.37 -2.06 -40.57
CA SER A 481 1.05 -1.32 -41.64
C SER A 481 2.54 -1.69 -41.64
N ALA A 482 3.26 -1.34 -42.71
CA ALA A 482 4.69 -1.61 -42.76
C ALA A 482 5.45 -0.70 -41.78
N PRO A 483 6.24 -1.26 -40.84
CA PRO A 483 7.01 -0.46 -39.91
C PRO A 483 8.16 0.29 -40.61
N VAL A 484 8.51 1.45 -40.06
CA VAL A 484 9.67 2.25 -40.47
C VAL A 484 10.70 2.26 -39.34
N ALA A 485 11.96 1.98 -39.68
CA ALA A 485 13.07 2.18 -38.75
C ALA A 485 13.36 3.68 -38.60
N VAL A 486 13.39 4.17 -37.36
CA VAL A 486 13.68 5.57 -37.03
C VAL A 486 14.85 5.64 -36.05
N GLY A 487 15.67 6.70 -36.07
CA GLY A 487 16.88 6.80 -35.22
C GLY A 487 18.18 6.59 -35.99
N SER A 488 19.31 6.60 -35.27
CA SER A 488 20.66 6.55 -35.86
C SER A 488 21.38 5.21 -35.67
N GLY A 489 20.81 4.29 -34.90
CA GLY A 489 21.41 2.97 -34.65
C GLY A 489 21.32 2.00 -35.83
N PRO A 490 21.82 0.76 -35.66
CA PRO A 490 21.62 -0.31 -36.63
C PRO A 490 20.14 -0.54 -36.97
N ALA A 491 19.89 -1.11 -38.16
CA ALA A 491 18.54 -1.50 -38.55
C ALA A 491 17.95 -2.48 -37.52
N PRO A 492 16.68 -2.31 -37.11
CA PRO A 492 16.04 -3.22 -36.16
C PRO A 492 15.94 -4.63 -36.74
N ARG A 493 15.86 -5.63 -35.88
CA ARG A 493 15.75 -7.03 -36.31
C ARG A 493 14.45 -7.62 -35.80
N ILE A 494 13.82 -8.42 -36.64
CA ILE A 494 12.66 -9.23 -36.25
C ILE A 494 13.08 -10.69 -36.28
N ALA A 495 12.83 -11.44 -35.23
CA ALA A 495 13.08 -12.88 -35.19
C ALA A 495 11.79 -13.64 -34.85
N THR A 496 11.39 -14.55 -35.75
CA THR A 496 10.17 -15.36 -35.60
C THR A 496 10.42 -16.84 -35.83
N LEU A 497 9.55 -17.71 -35.31
CA LEU A 497 9.70 -19.17 -35.49
C LEU A 497 9.67 -19.60 -36.97
N SER A 498 8.88 -18.90 -37.78
CA SER A 498 8.74 -19.16 -39.22
C SER A 498 9.85 -18.52 -40.06
N GLY A 499 10.55 -17.51 -39.53
CA GLY A 499 11.41 -16.62 -40.33
C GLY A 499 10.62 -15.65 -41.21
N ALA A 500 9.34 -15.46 -40.92
CA ALA A 500 8.46 -14.50 -41.59
C ALA A 500 7.65 -13.71 -40.56
N ALA A 501 7.34 -12.45 -40.89
CA ALA A 501 6.45 -11.58 -40.12
C ALA A 501 5.48 -10.88 -41.08
N GLN A 502 4.23 -10.72 -40.65
CA GLN A 502 3.20 -10.11 -41.49
C GLN A 502 3.44 -8.60 -41.58
N ASN A 503 3.52 -8.08 -42.81
CA ASN A 503 3.77 -6.67 -43.11
C ASN A 503 5.06 -6.11 -42.49
N ALA A 504 6.15 -6.88 -42.46
CA ALA A 504 7.44 -6.42 -41.90
C ALA A 504 8.10 -5.24 -42.65
N GLY A 505 7.60 -4.88 -43.84
CA GLY A 505 8.20 -3.82 -44.65
C GLY A 505 9.62 -4.17 -45.10
N ALA A 506 10.55 -3.23 -44.92
CA ALA A 506 11.96 -3.40 -45.26
C ALA A 506 12.81 -3.98 -44.09
N ILE A 507 12.19 -4.27 -42.94
CA ILE A 507 12.90 -4.73 -41.76
C ILE A 507 13.24 -6.23 -41.92
N PRO A 508 14.51 -6.63 -41.72
CA PRO A 508 14.92 -8.01 -41.88
C PRO A 508 14.23 -8.93 -40.87
N VAL A 509 13.75 -10.07 -41.35
CA VAL A 509 13.13 -11.13 -40.53
C VAL A 509 14.02 -12.38 -40.56
N THR A 510 14.38 -12.89 -39.39
CA THR A 510 15.22 -14.09 -39.24
C THR A 510 14.43 -15.20 -38.56
N ARG A 511 14.78 -16.45 -38.89
CA ARG A 511 14.14 -17.62 -38.28
C ARG A 511 14.76 -17.94 -36.93
N LEU A 512 13.92 -18.15 -35.93
CA LEU A 512 14.35 -18.64 -34.63
C LEU A 512 14.73 -20.12 -34.67
N PRO A 513 15.75 -20.51 -33.89
CA PRO A 513 16.19 -21.90 -33.78
C PRO A 513 15.20 -22.79 -33.01
N ALA A 514 14.42 -22.20 -32.11
CA ALA A 514 13.43 -22.85 -31.27
C ALA A 514 12.28 -21.88 -30.96
N PRO A 515 11.08 -22.38 -30.61
CA PRO A 515 9.98 -21.53 -30.16
C PRO A 515 10.34 -20.71 -28.92
N VAL A 516 9.83 -19.48 -28.85
CA VAL A 516 9.83 -18.68 -27.62
C VAL A 516 8.87 -19.34 -26.64
N SER A 517 9.32 -19.61 -25.42
CA SER A 517 8.53 -20.23 -24.37
C SER A 517 8.36 -19.29 -23.18
N LEU A 518 7.32 -19.51 -22.36
CA LEU A 518 7.17 -18.78 -21.09
C LEU A 518 8.41 -18.95 -20.20
N SER A 519 9.00 -20.16 -20.14
CA SER A 519 10.24 -20.40 -19.39
C SER A 519 11.43 -19.60 -19.93
N SER A 520 11.47 -19.32 -21.23
CA SER A 520 12.47 -18.42 -21.80
C SER A 520 12.24 -17.03 -21.20
N ILE A 521 11.01 -16.51 -21.30
CA ILE A 521 10.67 -15.15 -20.84
C ILE A 521 10.79 -14.98 -19.31
N ALA A 522 10.39 -15.98 -18.51
CA ALA A 522 10.22 -15.90 -17.06
C ALA A 522 11.47 -16.24 -16.22
N ASN A 523 12.34 -17.17 -16.65
CA ASN A 523 13.47 -17.69 -15.84
C ASN A 523 14.82 -17.01 -16.13
N GLY A 524 14.84 -15.71 -16.48
CA GLY A 524 16.10 -14.96 -16.63
C GLY A 524 16.45 -14.51 -18.05
N SER A 525 15.46 -14.32 -18.94
CA SER A 525 15.69 -13.56 -20.19
C SER A 525 14.71 -12.41 -20.38
N ARG A 526 14.45 -11.66 -19.30
CA ARG A 526 14.12 -10.24 -19.48
C ARG A 526 15.24 -9.50 -20.25
N ALA A 527 16.45 -10.05 -20.27
CA ALA A 527 17.55 -9.74 -21.18
C ALA A 527 17.47 -10.53 -22.51
N PHE A 528 16.46 -10.28 -23.35
CA PHE A 528 16.54 -10.74 -24.74
C PHE A 528 17.35 -9.75 -25.56
N ASP A 529 18.47 -10.23 -26.07
CA ASP A 529 19.25 -9.58 -27.12
C ASP A 529 19.64 -10.66 -28.12
N LEU A 530 19.43 -10.41 -29.40
CA LEU A 530 19.94 -11.28 -30.46
C LEU A 530 21.46 -11.08 -30.54
N ALA A 531 22.19 -11.90 -29.78
CA ALA A 531 23.63 -12.06 -29.93
C ALA A 531 23.95 -12.38 -31.39
N ILE A 532 24.47 -11.41 -32.13
CA ILE A 532 25.19 -11.73 -33.36
C ILE A 532 26.54 -12.29 -32.89
N PRO A 533 26.90 -13.53 -33.23
CA PRO A 533 28.30 -13.92 -33.15
C PRO A 533 29.06 -12.97 -34.06
N SER A 534 29.94 -12.13 -33.52
CA SER A 534 30.74 -11.20 -34.30
C SER A 534 31.43 -11.98 -35.43
N VAL A 535 30.94 -11.83 -36.66
CA VAL A 535 31.64 -12.39 -37.80
C VAL A 535 32.80 -11.44 -38.05
N ASP A 536 34.01 -11.94 -37.82
CA ASP A 536 35.28 -11.22 -37.98
C ASP A 536 35.29 -10.40 -39.28
N PRO A 537 35.46 -9.06 -39.24
CA PRO A 537 35.30 -8.18 -40.40
C PRO A 537 36.40 -8.33 -41.48
N GLY A 538 37.17 -9.42 -41.48
CA GLY A 538 38.28 -9.71 -42.40
C GLY A 538 37.95 -10.54 -43.65
N HIS A 539 36.70 -10.93 -43.89
CA HIS A 539 36.36 -11.75 -45.07
C HIS A 539 35.34 -11.06 -45.99
N GLU A 540 35.89 -10.31 -46.96
CA GLU A 540 35.16 -9.72 -48.08
C GLU A 540 34.42 -10.78 -48.91
N THR A 541 33.16 -10.48 -49.21
CA THR A 541 32.37 -11.00 -50.35
C THR A 541 32.25 -12.52 -50.48
N GLN A 542 31.29 -13.11 -49.78
CA GLN A 542 30.55 -14.24 -50.34
C GLN A 542 29.07 -13.90 -50.36
N GLU A 543 28.45 -14.13 -51.52
CA GLU A 543 27.02 -14.04 -51.76
C GLU A 543 26.23 -14.61 -50.58
N ILE A 544 25.21 -13.86 -50.15
CA ILE A 544 24.18 -14.34 -49.23
C ILE A 544 23.34 -15.38 -50.00
N ALA A 545 23.92 -16.56 -50.21
CA ALA A 545 23.17 -17.77 -50.46
C ALA A 545 22.57 -18.18 -49.11
N THR A 546 21.26 -18.42 -49.11
CA THR A 546 20.43 -18.93 -48.01
C THR A 546 20.90 -20.30 -47.55
N ARG A 547 22.09 -20.38 -46.95
CA ARG A 547 22.63 -21.58 -46.31
C ARG A 547 22.23 -21.52 -44.84
N ALA A 548 21.43 -22.49 -44.41
CA ALA A 548 21.10 -22.67 -43.01
C ALA A 548 22.37 -22.61 -42.16
N LEU A 549 22.36 -21.76 -41.12
CA LEU A 549 23.42 -21.70 -40.12
C LEU A 549 23.58 -23.11 -39.52
N VAL A 550 24.73 -23.72 -39.75
CA VAL A 550 25.14 -24.97 -39.11
C VAL A 550 26.40 -24.67 -38.29
N PRO A 551 26.36 -24.84 -36.96
CA PRO A 551 25.21 -25.31 -36.18
C PRO A 551 24.15 -24.21 -35.98
N PRO A 552 22.86 -24.56 -35.81
CA PRO A 552 21.84 -23.62 -35.41
C PRO A 552 22.26 -22.95 -34.09
N LEU A 553 22.16 -21.63 -34.01
CA LEU A 553 22.35 -20.88 -32.76
C LEU A 553 21.35 -21.44 -31.76
N ALA A 554 21.79 -22.11 -30.70
CA ALA A 554 20.88 -22.44 -29.60
C ALA A 554 20.62 -21.15 -28.80
N PRO A 555 19.39 -20.87 -28.34
CA PRO A 555 19.22 -19.91 -27.25
C PRO A 555 20.07 -20.42 -26.10
N GLN A 556 21.14 -19.69 -25.78
CA GLN A 556 21.91 -19.98 -24.58
C GLN A 556 21.05 -19.51 -23.42
N ALA A 557 20.50 -20.46 -22.66
CA ALA A 557 20.17 -20.18 -21.27
C ALA A 557 21.41 -19.56 -20.63
N SER A 558 21.23 -18.55 -19.79
CA SER A 558 22.34 -17.94 -19.07
C SER A 558 23.25 -19.07 -18.53
N GLY A 559 24.56 -18.94 -18.80
CA GLY A 559 25.57 -19.81 -18.22
C GLY A 559 25.68 -19.65 -16.70
N ASP A 560 24.90 -18.74 -16.11
CA ASP A 560 24.71 -18.59 -14.68
C ASP A 560 24.04 -19.83 -14.10
N GLN A 561 24.88 -20.83 -13.79
CA GLN A 561 24.73 -21.37 -12.46
C GLN A 561 25.03 -20.21 -11.52
N ALA A 562 23.99 -19.68 -10.86
CA ALA A 562 24.20 -18.91 -9.64
C ALA A 562 25.24 -19.67 -8.83
N VAL A 563 26.42 -19.07 -8.64
CA VAL A 563 27.40 -19.62 -7.72
C VAL A 563 26.60 -19.88 -6.44
N PRO A 564 26.56 -21.11 -5.91
CA PRO A 564 25.75 -21.40 -4.75
C PRO A 564 26.04 -20.31 -3.72
N GLY A 565 25.02 -19.53 -3.37
CA GLY A 565 25.15 -18.52 -2.33
C GLY A 565 25.80 -19.18 -1.12
N GLU A 566 26.63 -18.43 -0.40
CA GLU A 566 27.36 -18.97 0.73
C GLU A 566 26.38 -19.75 1.63
N PRO A 567 26.66 -21.03 1.95
CA PRO A 567 25.70 -21.87 2.63
C PRO A 567 25.36 -21.25 3.98
N VAL A 568 24.09 -20.85 4.13
CA VAL A 568 23.56 -20.26 5.35
C VAL A 568 23.27 -21.38 6.34
N SER A 569 23.74 -21.26 7.58
CA SER A 569 23.47 -22.28 8.62
C SER A 569 22.02 -22.22 9.09
N SER A 570 21.51 -23.32 9.64
CA SER A 570 20.17 -23.36 10.22
C SER A 570 20.03 -22.38 11.38
N GLU A 571 21.08 -22.21 12.20
CA GLU A 571 21.12 -21.23 13.28
C GLU A 571 21.03 -19.80 12.75
N GLU A 572 21.70 -19.49 11.64
CA GLU A 572 21.67 -18.16 11.01
C GLU A 572 20.28 -17.85 10.44
N VAL A 573 19.62 -18.81 9.78
CA VAL A 573 18.24 -18.65 9.30
C VAL A 573 17.26 -18.45 10.46
N VAL A 574 17.37 -19.25 11.51
CA VAL A 574 16.48 -19.14 12.69
C VAL A 574 16.71 -17.80 13.41
N ALA A 575 17.96 -17.38 13.57
CA ALA A 575 18.30 -16.08 14.16
C ALA A 575 17.76 -14.93 13.30
N PHE A 576 17.90 -15.01 11.98
CA PHE A 576 17.37 -14.02 11.04
C PHE A 576 15.84 -13.94 11.11
N LEU A 577 15.14 -15.07 11.05
CA LEU A 577 13.67 -15.09 11.13
C LEU A 577 13.15 -14.60 12.49
N ALA A 578 13.92 -14.80 13.56
CA ALA A 578 13.59 -14.29 14.89
C ALA A 578 13.86 -12.78 15.03
N CYS A 579 14.91 -12.24 14.39
CA CYS A 579 15.46 -10.92 14.76
C CYS A 579 15.70 -9.90 13.61
N ALA A 580 15.66 -10.27 12.32
CA ALA A 580 16.07 -9.39 11.21
C ALA A 580 14.92 -8.73 10.40
N PRO A 581 15.26 -7.66 9.66
CA PRO A 581 15.54 -6.35 10.21
C PRO A 581 14.22 -5.67 10.59
N LEU A 582 14.26 -5.04 11.74
CA LEU A 582 13.32 -4.01 12.11
C LEU A 582 14.14 -2.72 12.08
N GLY A 583 13.57 -1.61 11.64
CA GLY A 583 14.05 -0.33 12.17
C GLY A 583 14.10 -0.46 13.69
N GLU A 584 15.04 0.22 14.35
CA GLU A 584 15.46 0.02 15.76
C GLU A 584 14.33 -0.07 16.83
N GLU A 585 13.08 0.13 16.45
CA GLU A 585 11.90 0.30 17.30
C GLU A 585 11.08 -0.98 17.61
N PHE A 586 11.32 -2.12 16.96
CA PHE A 586 10.42 -3.30 17.08
C PHE A 586 11.06 -4.63 17.51
N ALA A 587 12.36 -4.67 17.84
CA ALA A 587 13.04 -5.94 18.10
C ALA A 587 12.54 -6.58 19.41
N PRO A 588 12.15 -7.88 19.42
CA PRO A 588 11.79 -8.57 20.65
C PRO A 588 12.91 -8.46 21.70
N THR A 589 12.54 -8.32 22.96
CA THR A 589 13.49 -8.26 24.09
C THR A 589 14.39 -9.50 24.07
N GLY A 590 15.69 -9.31 23.80
CA GLY A 590 16.68 -10.39 23.70
C GLY A 590 17.30 -10.60 22.31
N CYS A 591 16.84 -9.89 21.27
CA CYS A 591 17.56 -9.82 20.00
C CYS A 591 18.81 -8.93 20.16
N GLY A 592 19.99 -9.50 19.95
CA GLY A 592 21.22 -8.71 19.73
C GLY A 592 21.25 -8.11 18.33
N GLU A 593 22.22 -7.23 18.05
CA GLU A 593 22.50 -6.81 16.67
C GLU A 593 22.70 -8.05 15.80
N THR A 594 21.74 -8.30 14.89
CA THR A 594 21.89 -9.38 13.92
C THR A 594 23.03 -9.01 12.99
N VAL A 595 24.01 -9.91 12.85
CA VAL A 595 25.02 -9.79 11.80
C VAL A 595 24.27 -9.61 10.48
N GLN A 596 24.58 -8.55 9.73
CA GLN A 596 23.99 -8.36 8.41
C GLN A 596 24.24 -9.61 7.57
N PRO A 597 23.20 -10.16 6.91
CA PRO A 597 23.38 -11.31 6.02
C PRO A 597 24.52 -11.04 5.05
N ALA A 598 25.33 -12.06 4.77
CA ALA A 598 26.33 -11.94 3.71
C ALA A 598 25.64 -11.56 2.40
N TYR A 599 26.23 -10.60 1.67
CA TYR A 599 25.71 -10.14 0.40
C TYR A 599 25.55 -11.31 -0.58
N GLY A 600 24.34 -11.48 -1.12
CA GLY A 600 24.00 -12.61 -2.00
C GLY A 600 23.68 -13.94 -1.30
N SER A 601 23.52 -13.94 0.03
CA SER A 601 22.96 -15.08 0.77
C SER A 601 21.45 -15.23 0.53
N ALA A 602 20.90 -16.40 0.83
CA ALA A 602 19.45 -16.64 0.80
C ALA A 602 18.65 -15.69 1.72
N LEU A 603 19.31 -15.06 2.69
CA LEU A 603 18.73 -14.14 3.66
C LEU A 603 18.85 -12.66 3.24
N ASP A 604 19.66 -12.35 2.23
CA ASP A 604 19.84 -11.01 1.65
C ASP A 604 18.79 -10.73 0.56
N THR A 605 17.53 -11.05 0.84
CA THR A 605 16.42 -10.85 -0.11
C THR A 605 15.22 -10.23 0.59
N GLU A 606 14.46 -9.39 -0.13
CA GLU A 606 13.18 -8.86 0.38
C GLU A 606 12.23 -9.98 0.80
N ARG A 607 12.26 -11.08 0.05
CA ARG A 607 11.52 -12.30 0.38
C ARG A 607 11.89 -12.87 1.76
N ALA A 608 13.16 -12.92 2.12
CA ALA A 608 13.58 -13.38 3.44
C ALA A 608 13.01 -12.49 4.55
N VAL A 609 12.96 -11.17 4.33
CA VAL A 609 12.36 -10.20 5.25
C VAL A 609 10.85 -10.42 5.40
N GLU A 610 10.14 -10.68 4.30
CA GLU A 610 8.71 -11.01 4.34
C GLU A 610 8.43 -12.31 5.10
N VAL A 611 9.25 -13.34 4.87
CA VAL A 611 9.13 -14.63 5.58
C VAL A 611 9.42 -14.45 7.07
N ALA A 612 10.41 -13.65 7.44
CA ALA A 612 10.70 -13.30 8.84
C ALA A 612 9.52 -12.57 9.50
N ARG A 613 8.85 -11.66 8.77
CA ARG A 613 7.66 -10.97 9.28
C ARG A 613 6.50 -11.95 9.49
N ALA A 614 6.17 -12.76 8.49
CA ALA A 614 5.08 -13.73 8.58
C ALA A 614 5.32 -14.78 9.68
N TYR A 615 6.55 -15.25 9.82
CA TYR A 615 6.92 -16.17 10.89
C TYR A 615 6.77 -15.56 12.29
N ARG A 616 7.11 -14.28 12.48
CA ARG A 616 6.90 -13.60 13.76
C ARG A 616 5.43 -13.35 14.05
N THR A 617 4.62 -13.03 13.04
CA THR A 617 3.16 -12.93 13.21
C THR A 617 2.60 -14.23 13.76
N LEU A 618 3.01 -15.39 13.22
CA LEU A 618 2.62 -16.71 13.75
C LEU A 618 2.94 -16.88 15.24
N LEU A 619 4.11 -16.39 15.68
CA LEU A 619 4.56 -16.49 17.07
C LEU A 619 4.00 -15.38 17.99
N GLY A 620 3.44 -14.31 17.43
CA GLY A 620 2.96 -13.14 18.15
C GLY A 620 1.61 -13.35 18.84
N ASP A 621 1.22 -12.42 19.71
CA ASP A 621 -0.02 -12.50 20.50
C ASP A 621 -1.21 -11.76 19.86
N THR A 622 -1.28 -11.79 18.53
CA THR A 622 -2.44 -11.28 17.80
C THR A 622 -3.66 -12.19 18.06
N PRO A 623 -4.89 -11.63 18.16
CA PRO A 623 -6.08 -12.42 18.53
C PRO A 623 -6.33 -13.68 17.67
N PRO A 624 -6.19 -13.64 16.32
CA PRO A 624 -6.36 -14.84 15.49
C PRO A 624 -5.35 -15.94 15.81
N GLU A 625 -4.09 -15.57 16.03
CA GLU A 625 -2.99 -16.49 16.31
C GLU A 625 -3.09 -17.05 17.72
N MET A 626 -3.47 -16.24 18.72
CA MET A 626 -3.79 -16.76 20.07
C MET A 626 -4.94 -17.77 20.01
N ALA A 627 -6.04 -17.43 19.31
CA ALA A 627 -7.18 -18.33 19.16
C ALA A 627 -6.82 -19.63 18.43
N GLY A 628 -5.98 -19.53 17.39
CA GLY A 628 -5.42 -20.66 16.66
C GLY A 628 -4.53 -21.55 17.54
N ARG A 629 -3.62 -20.96 18.31
CA ARG A 629 -2.75 -21.67 19.25
C ARG A 629 -3.54 -22.34 20.36
N GLU A 630 -4.50 -21.66 20.97
CA GLU A 630 -5.38 -22.26 21.99
C GLU A 630 -6.23 -23.40 21.42
N ALA A 631 -6.73 -23.27 20.20
CA ALA A 631 -7.46 -24.33 19.50
C ALA A 631 -6.57 -25.56 19.28
N LEU A 632 -5.34 -25.37 18.82
CA LEU A 632 -4.39 -26.45 18.61
C LEU A 632 -3.91 -27.06 19.93
N ALA A 633 -3.71 -26.26 20.97
CA ALA A 633 -3.35 -26.74 22.30
C ALA A 633 -4.44 -27.66 22.88
N ARG A 634 -5.72 -27.26 22.72
CA ARG A 634 -6.88 -28.09 23.10
C ARG A 634 -6.96 -29.37 22.26
N ALA A 635 -6.79 -29.30 20.95
CA ALA A 635 -6.78 -30.47 20.08
C ALA A 635 -5.65 -31.45 20.42
N ALA A 636 -4.47 -30.93 20.78
CA ALA A 636 -3.31 -31.73 21.14
C ALA A 636 -3.41 -32.41 22.51
N ALA A 637 -4.32 -31.97 23.39
CA ALA A 637 -4.51 -32.52 24.73
C ALA A 637 -4.92 -34.00 24.71
N ASP A 638 -5.59 -34.46 23.66
CA ASP A 638 -5.77 -35.88 23.39
C ASP A 638 -4.58 -36.39 22.55
N PRO A 639 -3.70 -37.26 23.09
CA PRO A 639 -2.56 -37.81 22.35
C PRO A 639 -2.98 -38.69 21.16
N LYS A 640 -4.24 -39.13 21.09
CA LYS A 640 -4.80 -39.93 20.00
C LYS A 640 -5.54 -39.11 18.95
N ALA A 641 -5.84 -37.83 19.22
CA ALA A 641 -6.53 -36.97 18.27
C ALA A 641 -5.61 -36.57 17.12
N GLU A 642 -6.14 -36.65 15.90
CA GLU A 642 -5.54 -36.06 14.72
C GLU A 642 -5.76 -34.55 14.77
N ILE A 643 -4.68 -33.79 14.94
CA ILE A 643 -4.75 -32.36 15.28
C ILE A 643 -5.49 -31.55 14.21
N GLY A 644 -5.30 -31.88 12.92
CA GLY A 644 -5.96 -31.16 11.85
C GLY A 644 -7.48 -31.31 11.86
N SER A 645 -8.01 -32.50 12.13
CA SER A 645 -9.45 -32.79 12.14
C SER A 645 -10.13 -32.47 13.46
N ALA A 646 -9.40 -32.59 14.57
CA ALA A 646 -9.88 -32.21 15.90
C ALA A 646 -9.80 -30.69 16.16
N SER A 647 -9.13 -29.92 15.29
CA SER A 647 -9.01 -28.47 15.46
C SER A 647 -10.25 -27.71 15.02
N SER A 648 -10.56 -26.62 15.74
CA SER A 648 -11.61 -25.67 15.35
C SER A 648 -11.25 -24.96 14.02
N PRO A 649 -12.18 -24.19 13.39
CA PRO A 649 -11.84 -23.36 12.23
C PRO A 649 -10.57 -22.52 12.44
N ALA A 650 -10.45 -21.83 13.58
CA ALA A 650 -9.25 -21.07 13.94
C ALA A 650 -7.97 -21.90 13.98
N GLY A 651 -8.01 -23.13 14.50
CA GLY A 651 -6.85 -24.02 14.49
C GLY A 651 -6.47 -24.50 13.08
N ARG A 652 -7.45 -24.73 12.20
CA ARG A 652 -7.21 -25.09 10.78
C ARG A 652 -6.65 -23.93 9.97
N ASP A 653 -7.13 -22.72 10.23
CA ASP A 653 -6.63 -21.51 9.59
C ASP A 653 -5.18 -21.24 10.03
N TYR A 654 -4.89 -21.37 11.32
CA TYR A 654 -3.53 -21.27 11.84
C TYR A 654 -2.59 -22.34 11.25
N LEU A 655 -3.04 -23.60 11.11
CA LEU A 655 -2.24 -24.64 10.42
C LEU A 655 -2.00 -24.32 8.94
N THR A 656 -2.97 -23.70 8.28
CA THR A 656 -2.83 -23.26 6.88
C THR A 656 -1.78 -22.17 6.78
N GLU A 657 -1.74 -21.25 7.74
CA GLU A 657 -0.76 -20.19 7.80
C GLU A 657 0.65 -20.71 8.12
N VAL A 658 0.78 -21.66 9.05
CA VAL A 658 2.06 -22.38 9.30
C VAL A 658 2.53 -23.09 8.02
N ALA A 659 1.63 -23.75 7.29
CA ALA A 659 1.96 -24.39 6.01
C ALA A 659 2.45 -23.38 4.97
N ARG A 660 1.77 -22.22 4.88
CA ARG A 660 2.12 -21.13 3.97
C ARG A 660 3.51 -20.59 4.26
N VAL A 661 3.82 -20.29 5.52
CA VAL A 661 5.13 -19.76 5.93
C VAL A 661 6.24 -20.78 5.68
N LEU A 662 6.05 -22.06 6.03
CA LEU A 662 7.03 -23.11 5.72
C LEU A 662 7.23 -23.31 4.21
N GLY A 663 6.16 -23.16 3.43
CA GLY A 663 6.23 -23.13 1.97
C GLY A 663 7.09 -21.97 1.46
N GLN A 664 6.98 -20.78 2.05
CA GLN A 664 7.81 -19.64 1.68
C GLN A 664 9.28 -19.81 2.12
N VAL A 665 9.54 -20.38 3.30
CA VAL A 665 10.91 -20.74 3.76
C VAL A 665 11.58 -21.69 2.78
N ARG A 666 10.85 -22.69 2.26
CA ARG A 666 11.37 -23.60 1.23
C ARG A 666 11.83 -22.87 -0.03
N LEU A 667 11.15 -21.79 -0.38
CA LEU A 667 11.42 -21.00 -1.58
C LEU A 667 12.58 -19.99 -1.40
N LEU A 668 13.18 -19.92 -0.20
CA LEU A 668 14.45 -19.19 0.02
C LEU A 668 15.67 -19.93 -0.56
N GLY A 669 15.50 -21.17 -1.03
CA GLY A 669 16.59 -21.89 -1.70
C GLY A 669 17.64 -22.49 -0.75
N LEU A 670 17.26 -22.81 0.49
CA LEU A 670 18.16 -23.33 1.54
C LEU A 670 18.79 -24.71 1.27
N GLY A 671 18.51 -25.34 0.13
CA GLY A 671 19.05 -26.65 -0.24
C GLY A 671 18.78 -27.74 0.80
N ASP A 672 19.82 -28.50 1.15
CA ASP A 672 19.74 -29.58 2.15
C ASP A 672 19.46 -29.06 3.58
N GLY A 673 19.81 -27.81 3.89
CA GLY A 673 19.58 -27.17 5.19
C GLY A 673 18.10 -26.90 5.51
N TYR A 674 17.21 -26.94 4.51
CA TYR A 674 15.77 -26.74 4.72
C TYR A 674 15.17 -27.71 5.75
N ARG A 675 15.65 -28.96 5.81
CA ARG A 675 15.11 -29.96 6.74
C ARG A 675 15.35 -29.58 8.20
N GLU A 676 16.53 -29.04 8.50
CA GLU A 676 16.91 -28.61 9.85
C GLU A 676 16.15 -27.33 10.22
N VAL A 677 16.14 -26.33 9.33
CA VAL A 677 15.36 -25.09 9.52
C VAL A 677 13.88 -25.39 9.74
N ARG A 678 13.27 -26.26 8.93
CA ARG A 678 11.86 -26.66 9.12
C ARG A 678 11.62 -27.27 10.49
N ALA A 679 12.52 -28.13 10.98
CA ALA A 679 12.38 -28.76 12.28
C ALA A 679 12.46 -27.72 13.42
N ASP A 680 13.38 -26.76 13.33
CA ASP A 680 13.56 -25.71 14.34
C ASP A 680 12.38 -24.74 14.38
N LEU A 681 11.87 -24.32 13.22
CA LEU A 681 10.69 -23.46 13.13
C LEU A 681 9.46 -24.17 13.69
N LEU A 682 9.25 -25.45 13.35
CA LEU A 682 8.16 -26.24 13.92
C LEU A 682 8.30 -26.41 15.44
N ALA A 683 9.52 -26.58 15.95
CA ALA A 683 9.77 -26.67 17.39
C ALA A 683 9.46 -25.36 18.11
N ALA A 684 9.78 -24.21 17.51
CA ALA A 684 9.42 -22.90 18.04
C ALA A 684 7.91 -22.65 18.02
N VAL A 685 7.21 -22.97 16.92
CA VAL A 685 5.74 -22.87 16.85
C VAL A 685 5.08 -23.81 17.86
N ALA A 686 5.56 -25.05 17.99
CA ALA A 686 5.05 -26.00 18.98
C ALA A 686 5.22 -25.49 20.42
N ARG A 687 6.37 -24.87 20.74
CA ARG A 687 6.60 -24.21 22.04
C ARG A 687 5.64 -23.03 22.25
N ALA A 688 5.40 -22.21 21.23
CA ALA A 688 4.46 -21.08 21.32
C ALA A 688 3.02 -21.54 21.54
N ILE A 689 2.61 -22.69 20.97
CA ILE A 689 1.30 -23.30 21.25
C ILE A 689 1.17 -23.73 22.72
N GLY A 690 2.28 -24.04 23.39
CA GLY A 690 2.30 -24.29 24.84
C GLY A 690 1.72 -25.65 25.27
N SER A 691 1.49 -26.58 24.33
CA SER A 691 0.96 -27.92 24.65
C SER A 691 2.10 -28.94 24.83
N PRO A 692 2.22 -29.61 25.98
CA PRO A 692 3.28 -30.59 26.22
C PRO A 692 3.16 -31.86 25.36
N GLN A 693 1.99 -32.08 24.73
CA GLN A 693 1.72 -33.23 23.87
C GLN A 693 1.88 -32.91 22.37
N LEU A 694 2.28 -31.69 22.03
CA LEU A 694 2.51 -31.24 20.67
C LEU A 694 3.99 -30.95 20.46
N ASP A 695 4.73 -31.92 19.93
CA ASP A 695 6.11 -31.72 19.50
C ASP A 695 6.18 -31.30 18.02
N ALA A 696 7.39 -30.94 17.57
CA ALA A 696 7.64 -30.50 16.19
C ALA A 696 7.25 -31.56 15.15
N ALA A 697 7.43 -32.84 15.47
CA ALA A 697 7.12 -33.95 14.56
C ALA A 697 5.61 -34.10 14.38
N ARG A 698 4.85 -34.06 15.48
CA ARG A 698 3.38 -34.16 15.47
C ARG A 698 2.75 -32.93 14.80
N LEU A 699 3.28 -31.73 15.06
CA LEU A 699 2.83 -30.52 14.37
C LEU A 699 3.14 -30.59 12.86
N GLY A 700 4.36 -31.02 12.50
CA GLY A 700 4.77 -31.19 11.10
C GLY A 700 3.85 -32.14 10.32
N ALA A 701 3.46 -33.27 10.92
CA ALA A 701 2.52 -34.20 10.31
C ALA A 701 1.14 -33.57 10.05
N ALA A 702 0.64 -32.74 10.98
CA ALA A 702 -0.64 -32.04 10.82
C ALA A 702 -0.58 -30.98 9.70
N VAL A 703 0.53 -30.25 9.62
CA VAL A 703 0.79 -29.27 8.55
C VAL A 703 0.87 -29.95 7.19
N ASP A 704 1.58 -31.07 7.09
CA ASP A 704 1.73 -31.82 5.83
C ASP A 704 0.39 -32.41 5.36
N ALA A 705 -0.41 -32.97 6.27
CA ALA A 705 -1.76 -33.45 5.96
C ALA A 705 -2.65 -32.34 5.41
N ARG A 706 -2.58 -31.12 6.00
CA ARG A 706 -3.31 -29.94 5.55
C ARG A 706 -2.86 -29.46 4.18
N ALA A 707 -1.54 -29.40 3.93
CA ALA A 707 -0.97 -28.95 2.67
C ALA A 707 -1.34 -29.87 1.49
N MET A 708 -1.54 -31.16 1.75
CA MET A 708 -1.94 -32.15 0.73
C MET A 708 -3.45 -32.12 0.40
N GLY A 709 -4.23 -31.23 1.02
CA GLY A 709 -5.69 -31.16 0.81
C GLY A 709 -6.40 -32.47 1.16
N MET A 710 -5.76 -33.35 1.94
CA MET A 710 -6.41 -34.58 2.39
C MET A 710 -7.51 -34.20 3.39
N PRO A 711 -8.70 -34.83 3.30
CA PRO A 711 -9.62 -34.81 4.42
C PRO A 711 -8.88 -35.43 5.60
N ILE A 712 -8.59 -34.59 6.59
CA ILE A 712 -8.02 -34.98 7.88
C ILE A 712 -9.18 -35.52 8.70
#